data_AF-A0A9W6L2Y0-F1
#
_entry.id   AF-A0A9W6L2Y0-F1
#
_cell.length_a   1.000
_cell.length_b   1.000
_cell.length_c   1.000
_cell.angle_alpha   90.00
_cell.angle_beta   90.00
_cell.angle_gamma   90.00
#
_symmetry.space_group_name_H-M   'P 1'
#
loop_
_entity.id
_entity.type
_entity.pdbx_description
1 polymer ?
#
loop_
_entity_poly.entity_id
_entity_poly.type
_entity_poly.pdbx_seq_one_letter_code
_entity_poly.pdbx_strand_id
1 'polypeptide(L)'
;MLVGSLLVAFLVVLVVCGLTAGKIGNDATGAHEEGSSEQVPDEILAGGPIIDGQHEPVRSTSIPNGTVVLTFDDGPDPTWTPQVLSILRKHNVPGSFFVVGSMASRYPELIRDIHEQGSELGVHSFSHPDLGTSASWRVEREMAETQLVIQGATGESTYLMRPPYSSSAAALDDIGYQTVKQVGAMGYLTVLTDVDGEDWKRPGVDQIVRNATPKDGTGGTILLHDSGGDRTQTIAALDKLIPQLQAAGYTFKTVEQAMNLPPAPAASSTDVLLGKLLLGVIGAAWWVSDAARWLLAGVATLVVLRLILMVVAARRHDKRRRDPDWAWGPTYTQPVSVIVPAYNESKNIEATVRSILANDHPLEVIVVDDGSSDGTAELVESLDLPRVRVIRQLNAGKPAALNTGTANARYEVVVMMDGDTVFEPDTVRHLAQPFADPRVGAVAGNVKVANTDTLIGRLQHVEYVVGFGIDRRVQDTTSSITTIPGAAGAFRKEALREVGGLSDDTLAEDTDLTIALGRAGWKVVFEDRALAWTEAPATAGQLWRQRYRWSYGTMQAIWKHRRAVREPGSFGWLGLAHVLLFQIMLPLSAPLVDIFLLYGLLFEDPATTILLWSLMMGLQVAGGIYAFHVDGEPKGALWVLPVQQFVYRQLMYVVLVQSAVSAISGVRVRWQKLKRTGAVDALLSPQASPAPVPPAGAAGRHPSFPSMPAVPAPTAVAAVPEPRPAGPDDPGSPLPAPVARPRGRERWLDTLRGLALVRVVVYHALGLGWLSIVFPSMGVMFALGGSLMVQSMRKTPAIDVIGQRIRRLLPPLWLMAVIFVPIMVWQGWAAEGADAESPGNGIPWSDLIWWVFPIMDPPGSEWGLDTVEVLWYLRAYLWFVLLTPVMLKAFRKSPVISVLVPLALVIVDGLLGSPLSDASGLGAGLLDFVTFGACWMLGFAHREGMIRRLPLPALLGLAAAGIAAGMFWAVGHPSPDAGLDLNEIPMAQALVSAGFVLLVLRVNPAMGWVDKVPGLGRLISVVNARAITIYLLNNPAIDVAAWANDRLGLPDSSGWLVLSSVVIIVLGVACFGWVEDLAARRPLQILPGGKRAAAARRKKDDDAVRQGPVLRPRTLAEATARRIAEMPATEVLPVVPRQGAPAPREGFPAPTPREGAPTPVRREGAPAPVPSGAWAPGRAAEGGPRRATVPGPRGWPADPQAWSAGPQERPAAPQEPLPGRRRPQPRTRAQEWPPPQRRP
;
A
#
# COMPACT_ATOMS: atom_id res chain seq x y z
N MET A 1 -3.57 20.63 -9.08
CA MET A 1 -2.34 21.20 -8.48
C MET A 1 -2.48 21.25 -6.96
N LEU A 2 -3.20 22.22 -6.37
CA LEU A 2 -3.34 22.39 -4.90
C LEU A 2 -3.42 21.09 -4.07
N VAL A 3 -4.36 20.19 -4.35
CA VAL A 3 -4.49 18.90 -3.61
C VAL A 3 -3.23 18.04 -3.65
N GLY A 4 -2.50 18.03 -4.78
CA GLY A 4 -1.22 17.34 -4.92
C GLY A 4 -0.10 18.04 -4.15
N SER A 5 -0.09 19.38 -4.12
CA SER A 5 0.86 20.16 -3.32
C SER A 5 0.65 19.94 -1.82
N LEU A 6 -0.61 19.87 -1.37
CA LEU A 6 -0.96 19.54 0.03
C LEU A 6 -0.57 18.10 0.39
N LEU A 7 -0.78 17.13 -0.52
CA LEU A 7 -0.34 15.76 -0.32
C LEU A 7 1.20 15.66 -0.23
N VAL A 8 1.94 16.37 -1.09
CA VAL A 8 3.41 16.40 -1.02
C VAL A 8 3.89 17.06 0.27
N ALA A 9 3.28 18.17 0.71
CA ALA A 9 3.61 18.80 1.98
C ALA A 9 3.34 17.87 3.19
N PHE A 10 2.23 17.14 3.18
CA PHE A 10 1.92 16.15 4.22
C PHE A 10 2.89 14.96 4.22
N LEU A 11 3.31 14.48 3.03
CA LEU A 11 4.32 13.44 2.91
C LEU A 11 5.71 13.92 3.39
N VAL A 12 6.10 15.17 3.10
CA VAL A 12 7.34 15.76 3.64
C VAL A 12 7.27 15.88 5.16
N VAL A 13 6.13 16.31 5.72
CA VAL A 13 5.90 16.32 7.18
C VAL A 13 6.08 14.93 7.79
N LEU A 14 5.52 13.89 7.18
CA LEU A 14 5.68 12.52 7.66
C LEU A 14 7.14 12.05 7.57
N VAL A 15 7.86 12.35 6.47
CA VAL A 15 9.30 12.04 6.35
C VAL A 15 10.10 12.74 7.46
N VAL A 16 9.83 14.02 7.74
CA VAL A 16 10.48 14.75 8.84
C VAL A 16 10.19 14.09 10.19
N CYS A 17 8.94 13.68 10.46
CA CYS A 17 8.59 12.96 11.69
C CYS A 17 9.32 11.62 11.81
N GLY A 18 9.44 10.88 10.72
CA GLY A 18 10.09 9.57 10.68
C GLY A 18 11.60 9.64 10.89
N LEU A 19 12.28 10.60 10.23
CA LEU A 19 13.71 10.87 10.46
C LEU A 19 13.97 11.36 11.89
N THR A 20 13.15 12.29 12.39
CA THR A 20 13.28 12.80 13.77
C THR A 20 12.73 11.86 14.84
N ALA A 21 12.29 10.64 14.50
CA ALA A 21 11.82 9.66 15.48
C ALA A 21 12.97 8.90 16.19
N GLY A 22 14.21 9.00 15.71
CA GLY A 22 15.37 8.27 16.27
C GLY A 22 15.36 6.77 15.95
N LYS A 23 14.67 6.38 14.87
CA LYS A 23 14.61 5.00 14.33
C LYS A 23 15.26 4.87 12.94
N ILE A 24 15.86 5.95 12.44
CA ILE A 24 16.52 6.03 11.13
C ILE A 24 17.78 6.87 11.33
N GLY A 25 18.92 6.33 10.89
CA GLY A 25 20.26 6.86 11.23
C GLY A 25 20.69 6.58 12.68
N ASN A 26 19.97 5.70 13.38
CA ASN A 26 20.42 5.09 14.62
C ASN A 26 21.00 3.73 14.25
N ASP A 27 22.31 3.62 14.27
CA ASP A 27 23.05 2.52 13.65
C ASP A 27 23.46 1.46 14.68
N ALA A 28 22.65 1.26 15.74
CA ALA A 28 22.87 0.27 16.80
C ALA A 28 23.15 -1.16 16.27
N THR A 29 22.59 -1.52 15.11
CA THR A 29 22.89 -2.79 14.43
C THR A 29 24.30 -2.88 13.82
N GLY A 30 25.15 -1.87 14.00
CA GLY A 30 26.44 -1.70 13.33
C GLY A 30 27.48 -0.89 14.11
N ALA A 31 27.42 -0.91 15.45
CA ALA A 31 28.54 -0.49 16.28
C ALA A 31 29.78 -1.37 15.99
N HIS A 32 30.95 -0.77 15.77
CA HIS A 32 32.17 -1.53 15.50
C HIS A 32 32.64 -2.35 16.72
N GLU A 33 33.13 -3.58 16.48
CA GLU A 33 33.86 -4.32 17.51
C GLU A 33 35.18 -3.60 17.83
N GLU A 34 35.60 -3.60 19.10
CA GLU A 34 36.82 -2.91 19.56
C GLU A 34 38.06 -3.32 18.74
N GLY A 35 38.59 -2.38 17.95
CA GLY A 35 39.64 -2.65 16.98
C GLY A 35 41.07 -2.64 17.52
N SER A 36 42.03 -2.48 16.60
CA SER A 36 43.42 -2.16 16.95
C SER A 36 43.50 -0.82 17.65
N SER A 37 44.28 -0.70 18.72
CA SER A 37 44.63 0.57 19.38
C SER A 37 46.10 0.97 19.18
N GLU A 38 46.81 0.39 18.20
CA GLU A 38 48.26 0.62 17.97
C GLU A 38 48.63 2.09 17.64
N GLN A 39 47.68 2.90 17.18
CA GLN A 39 47.86 4.32 16.85
C GLN A 39 47.39 5.26 17.98
N VAL A 40 46.77 4.72 19.04
CA VAL A 40 46.30 5.47 20.20
C VAL A 40 47.45 5.57 21.22
N PRO A 41 47.86 6.77 21.66
CA PRO A 41 48.97 6.89 22.60
C PRO A 41 48.65 6.27 23.96
N ASP A 42 49.63 5.61 24.60
CA ASP A 42 49.53 5.09 25.98
C ASP A 42 49.05 6.16 26.98
N GLU A 43 49.45 7.43 26.76
CA GLU A 43 49.04 8.59 27.58
C GLU A 43 47.54 8.94 27.49
N ILE A 44 46.85 8.44 26.47
CA ILE A 44 45.39 8.54 26.31
C ILE A 44 44.71 7.28 26.88
N LEU A 45 45.19 6.08 26.51
CA LEU A 45 44.64 4.79 26.97
C LEU A 45 44.70 4.62 28.50
N ALA A 46 45.81 5.06 29.12
CA ALA A 46 46.00 5.07 30.57
C ALA A 46 45.70 6.44 31.20
N GLY A 47 45.01 7.32 30.47
CA GLY A 47 44.62 8.66 30.91
C GLY A 47 43.35 8.67 31.77
N GLY A 48 42.68 9.83 31.80
CA GLY A 48 41.32 9.99 32.31
C GLY A 48 40.25 10.06 31.21
N PRO A 49 39.00 10.41 31.55
CA PRO A 49 37.89 10.39 30.61
C PRO A 49 37.76 11.66 29.76
N ILE A 50 38.44 12.75 30.14
CA ILE A 50 38.32 14.06 29.47
C ILE A 50 39.45 14.19 28.45
N ILE A 51 39.14 14.14 27.16
CA ILE A 51 40.13 14.16 26.07
C ILE A 51 39.99 15.45 25.24
N ASP A 52 41.03 16.29 25.32
CA ASP A 52 41.22 17.48 24.49
C ASP A 52 41.89 17.08 23.16
N GLY A 53 41.06 16.94 22.12
CA GLY A 53 41.48 16.80 20.72
C GLY A 53 41.52 18.12 19.95
N GLN A 54 41.26 19.26 20.58
CA GLN A 54 41.25 20.59 19.94
C GLN A 54 42.67 21.13 19.70
N HIS A 55 43.64 20.60 20.46
CA HIS A 55 45.05 20.97 20.40
C HIS A 55 45.92 19.74 20.10
N GLU A 56 47.03 19.94 19.39
CA GLU A 56 48.07 18.91 19.25
C GLU A 56 49.28 19.20 20.17
N PRO A 57 49.85 18.19 20.85
CA PRO A 57 49.36 16.81 20.94
C PRO A 57 48.05 16.72 21.74
N VAL A 58 47.20 15.76 21.37
CA VAL A 58 45.96 15.40 22.06
C VAL A 58 46.28 15.07 23.52
N ARG A 59 45.39 15.44 24.46
CA ARG A 59 45.62 15.24 25.90
C ARG A 59 44.43 14.60 26.58
N SER A 60 44.70 13.67 27.48
CA SER A 60 43.71 13.14 28.41
C SER A 60 43.90 13.73 29.81
N THR A 61 42.83 13.89 30.60
CA THR A 61 42.90 14.34 31.99
C THR A 61 41.81 13.68 32.86
N SER A 62 42.18 13.29 34.08
CA SER A 62 41.30 12.65 35.06
C SER A 62 40.50 13.65 35.91
N ILE A 63 39.31 13.26 36.34
CA ILE A 63 38.51 14.00 37.32
C ILE A 63 39.26 14.04 38.69
N PRO A 64 39.30 15.17 39.41
CA PRO A 64 39.99 15.25 40.70
C PRO A 64 39.48 14.25 41.75
N ASN A 65 40.39 13.66 42.53
CA ASN A 65 40.03 12.71 43.60
C ASN A 65 39.00 13.29 44.59
N GLY A 66 38.05 12.45 45.02
CA GLY A 66 36.90 12.87 45.82
C GLY A 66 35.84 13.71 45.08
N THR A 67 35.99 13.92 43.76
CA THR A 67 34.97 14.58 42.90
C THR A 67 34.27 13.55 42.03
N VAL A 68 32.94 13.64 41.93
CA VAL A 68 32.11 12.81 41.05
C VAL A 68 31.34 13.70 40.08
N VAL A 69 31.33 13.30 38.81
CA VAL A 69 30.46 13.86 37.77
C VAL A 69 29.45 12.81 37.34
N LEU A 70 28.15 13.11 37.47
CA LEU A 70 27.08 12.25 36.96
C LEU A 70 26.81 12.61 35.49
N THR A 71 27.08 11.68 34.58
CA THR A 71 26.79 11.83 33.15
C THR A 71 25.56 11.03 32.75
N PHE A 72 24.67 11.64 31.95
CA PHE A 72 23.41 11.05 31.50
C PHE A 72 23.31 11.06 29.98
N ASP A 73 23.15 9.88 29.38
CA ASP A 73 23.17 9.70 27.93
C ASP A 73 21.79 9.23 27.39
N ASP A 74 21.65 9.18 26.06
CA ASP A 74 20.41 8.95 25.27
C ASP A 74 19.29 10.01 25.39
N GLY A 75 19.39 10.95 26.32
CA GLY A 75 18.33 11.90 26.68
C GLY A 75 17.98 12.96 25.63
N PRO A 76 16.88 13.71 25.83
CA PRO A 76 15.93 13.59 26.95
C PRO A 76 14.68 12.77 26.61
N ASP A 77 14.28 11.83 27.48
CA ASP A 77 12.97 11.17 27.46
C ASP A 77 11.93 11.88 28.36
N PRO A 78 10.66 12.07 27.92
CA PRO A 78 9.62 12.79 28.67
C PRO A 78 9.05 12.04 29.89
N THR A 79 9.41 10.77 30.08
CA THR A 79 9.06 9.95 31.25
C THR A 79 10.20 9.98 32.26
N TRP A 80 11.45 9.80 31.81
CA TRP A 80 12.59 9.52 32.68
C TRP A 80 13.43 10.76 33.04
N THR A 81 13.76 11.64 32.08
CA THR A 81 14.50 12.91 32.33
C THR A 81 13.89 13.73 33.48
N PRO A 82 12.55 13.94 33.55
CA PRO A 82 11.94 14.68 34.67
C PRO A 82 12.12 13.99 36.02
N GLN A 83 12.19 12.66 36.05
CA GLN A 83 12.43 11.89 37.27
C GLN A 83 13.90 11.99 37.71
N VAL A 84 14.86 11.87 36.78
CA VAL A 84 16.29 12.10 37.05
C VAL A 84 16.50 13.52 37.60
N LEU A 85 15.99 14.54 36.90
CA LEU A 85 16.07 15.93 37.36
C LEU A 85 15.46 16.12 38.75
N SER A 86 14.34 15.44 39.07
CA SER A 86 13.74 15.52 40.41
C SER A 86 14.63 14.93 41.51
N ILE A 87 15.41 13.89 41.23
CA ILE A 87 16.34 13.25 42.17
C ILE A 87 17.61 14.10 42.35
N LEU A 88 18.17 14.60 41.25
CA LEU A 88 19.30 15.55 41.28
C LEU A 88 18.94 16.79 42.13
N ARG A 89 17.74 17.34 41.94
CA ARG A 89 17.17 18.46 42.72
C ARG A 89 16.93 18.10 44.18
N LYS A 90 16.43 16.90 44.47
CA LYS A 90 16.18 16.38 45.83
C LYS A 90 17.45 16.30 46.68
N HIS A 91 18.57 15.90 46.09
CA HIS A 91 19.87 15.76 46.77
C HIS A 91 20.81 16.96 46.58
N ASN A 92 20.34 18.00 45.89
CA ASN A 92 21.10 19.22 45.55
C ASN A 92 22.46 18.91 44.88
N VAL A 93 22.42 18.10 43.83
CA VAL A 93 23.57 17.79 42.97
C VAL A 93 23.24 18.09 41.51
N PRO A 94 24.20 18.57 40.70
CA PRO A 94 24.01 18.73 39.27
C PRO A 94 24.34 17.44 38.50
N GLY A 95 24.11 17.44 37.20
CA GLY A 95 24.63 16.43 36.26
C GLY A 95 25.06 17.06 34.94
N SER A 96 25.62 16.25 34.03
CA SER A 96 25.97 16.65 32.67
C SER A 96 25.29 15.70 31.68
N PHE A 97 24.40 16.24 30.83
CA PHE A 97 23.52 15.44 29.97
C PHE A 97 24.03 15.47 28.52
N PHE A 98 24.40 14.32 27.97
CA PHE A 98 24.80 14.16 26.57
C PHE A 98 23.56 13.82 25.76
N VAL A 99 22.98 14.84 25.12
CA VAL A 99 21.65 14.75 24.52
C VAL A 99 21.69 14.38 23.04
N VAL A 100 20.77 13.51 22.64
CA VAL A 100 20.57 13.09 21.25
C VAL A 100 19.68 14.13 20.55
N GLY A 101 20.19 14.74 19.48
CA GLY A 101 19.54 15.89 18.81
C GLY A 101 18.11 15.62 18.32
N SER A 102 17.79 14.40 17.90
CA SER A 102 16.43 14.00 17.53
C SER A 102 15.48 13.94 18.74
N MET A 103 15.93 13.53 19.93
CA MET A 103 15.14 13.57 21.17
C MET A 103 15.01 15.01 21.67
N ALA A 104 16.12 15.75 21.70
CA ALA A 104 16.20 17.14 22.13
C ALA A 104 15.32 18.08 21.28
N SER A 105 15.14 17.78 19.99
CA SER A 105 14.27 18.55 19.08
C SER A 105 12.78 18.20 19.17
N ARG A 106 12.44 17.03 19.72
CA ARG A 106 11.07 16.64 20.09
C ARG A 106 10.64 17.27 21.41
N TYR A 107 11.56 17.38 22.38
CA TYR A 107 11.29 17.86 23.74
C TYR A 107 12.19 19.04 24.16
N PRO A 108 12.19 20.17 23.42
CA PRO A 108 13.08 21.30 23.69
C PRO A 108 12.78 22.04 25.00
N GLU A 109 11.69 21.71 25.69
CA GLU A 109 11.40 22.10 27.07
C GLU A 109 12.23 21.32 28.09
N LEU A 110 12.50 20.03 27.88
CA LEU A 110 13.36 19.25 28.78
C LEU A 110 14.81 19.75 28.71
N ILE A 111 15.27 20.16 27.52
CA ILE A 111 16.57 20.82 27.34
C ILE A 111 16.68 22.13 28.14
N ARG A 112 15.58 22.90 28.23
CA ARG A 112 15.51 24.08 29.10
C ARG A 112 15.44 23.69 30.58
N ASP A 113 14.65 22.70 30.96
CA ASP A 113 14.55 22.24 32.36
C ASP A 113 15.88 21.68 32.90
N ILE A 114 16.69 21.02 32.08
CA ILE A 114 18.07 20.58 32.41
C ILE A 114 18.95 21.81 32.70
N HIS A 115 19.00 22.75 31.77
CA HIS A 115 19.85 23.94 31.84
C HIS A 115 19.43 24.90 32.97
N GLU A 116 18.13 25.21 33.11
CA GLU A 116 17.58 26.07 34.17
C GLU A 116 17.74 25.48 35.58
N GLN A 117 17.95 24.17 35.71
CA GLN A 117 18.31 23.52 36.97
C GLN A 117 19.80 23.65 37.32
N GLY A 118 20.66 24.11 36.40
CA GLY A 118 22.10 24.20 36.60
C GLY A 118 22.85 22.89 36.31
N SER A 119 22.28 22.02 35.48
CA SER A 119 22.98 20.89 34.87
C SER A 119 23.57 21.29 33.51
N GLU A 120 24.67 20.65 33.11
CA GLU A 120 25.31 20.86 31.81
C GLU A 120 24.61 20.11 30.67
N LEU A 121 24.85 20.57 29.45
CA LEU A 121 24.45 19.92 28.20
C LEU A 121 25.68 19.65 27.33
N GLY A 122 25.78 18.43 26.81
CA GLY A 122 26.74 18.02 25.78
C GLY A 122 26.04 17.42 24.57
N VAL A 123 26.74 17.30 23.45
CA VAL A 123 26.22 16.68 22.22
C VAL A 123 26.43 15.15 22.26
N HIS A 124 25.42 14.37 21.85
CA HIS A 124 25.50 12.92 21.67
C HIS A 124 25.01 12.49 20.28
N SER A 125 25.44 13.21 19.22
CA SER A 125 24.94 13.13 17.84
C SER A 125 23.44 13.48 17.67
N PHE A 126 22.93 13.53 16.43
CA PHE A 126 21.51 13.85 16.18
C PHE A 126 20.64 12.59 16.11
N SER A 127 21.06 11.59 15.35
CA SER A 127 20.31 10.33 15.14
C SER A 127 20.82 9.11 15.90
N HIS A 128 21.91 9.24 16.69
CA HIS A 128 22.62 8.14 17.37
C HIS A 128 23.32 7.12 16.44
N PRO A 129 24.02 7.55 15.37
CA PRO A 129 24.89 6.66 14.61
C PRO A 129 26.22 6.44 15.33
N ASP A 130 26.89 5.34 15.01
CA ASP A 130 28.30 5.18 15.33
C ASP A 130 29.13 6.22 14.55
N LEU A 131 29.89 7.05 15.27
CA LEU A 131 30.71 8.12 14.69
C LEU A 131 32.10 7.65 14.23
N GLY A 132 32.49 6.42 14.53
CA GLY A 132 33.70 5.77 14.01
C GLY A 132 33.52 5.24 12.58
N THR A 133 32.38 4.60 12.31
CA THR A 133 32.03 4.08 10.98
C THR A 133 31.39 5.13 10.06
N SER A 134 30.93 6.26 10.61
CA SER A 134 30.33 7.37 9.87
C SER A 134 31.33 8.14 8.99
N ALA A 135 30.94 8.42 7.73
CA ALA A 135 31.69 9.31 6.86
C ALA A 135 31.82 10.73 7.44
N SER A 136 32.97 11.38 7.31
CA SER A 136 33.30 12.62 8.05
C SER A 136 32.27 13.76 7.94
N TRP A 137 31.65 13.96 6.77
CA TRP A 137 30.61 14.99 6.58
C TRP A 137 29.28 14.64 7.28
N ARG A 138 28.99 13.34 7.53
CA ARG A 138 27.88 12.87 8.39
C ARG A 138 28.17 13.26 9.82
N VAL A 139 29.38 12.99 10.32
CA VAL A 139 29.82 13.43 11.67
C VAL A 139 29.67 14.95 11.82
N GLU A 140 30.12 15.75 10.84
CA GLU A 140 29.91 17.20 10.84
C GLU A 140 28.41 17.59 10.95
N ARG A 141 27.53 16.91 10.21
CA ARG A 141 26.07 17.13 10.26
C ARG A 141 25.49 16.77 11.63
N GLU A 142 25.75 15.57 12.13
CA GLU A 142 25.20 15.06 13.41
C GLU A 142 25.53 15.99 14.59
N MET A 143 26.77 16.49 14.60
CA MET A 143 27.23 17.45 15.60
C MET A 143 26.55 18.82 15.42
N ALA A 144 26.53 19.37 14.20
CA ALA A 144 25.96 20.69 13.92
C ALA A 144 24.43 20.76 14.12
N GLU A 145 23.68 19.74 13.72
CA GLU A 145 22.22 19.71 13.88
C GLU A 145 21.82 19.61 15.36
N THR A 146 22.55 18.82 16.15
CA THR A 146 22.35 18.75 17.61
C THR A 146 22.73 20.06 18.29
N GLN A 147 23.83 20.68 17.86
CA GLN A 147 24.26 21.96 18.40
C GLN A 147 23.22 23.06 18.12
N LEU A 148 22.64 23.11 16.92
CA LEU A 148 21.55 24.03 16.57
C LEU A 148 20.29 23.79 17.41
N VAL A 149 19.99 22.54 17.79
CA VAL A 149 18.86 22.22 18.67
C VAL A 149 19.09 22.77 20.08
N ILE A 150 20.28 22.58 20.66
CA ILE A 150 20.65 23.12 21.98
C ILE A 150 20.58 24.66 21.96
N GLN A 151 21.15 25.29 20.93
CA GLN A 151 21.14 26.76 20.75
C GLN A 151 19.74 27.32 20.52
N GLY A 152 18.87 26.58 19.82
CA GLY A 152 17.47 26.92 19.62
C GLY A 152 16.65 26.84 20.90
N ALA A 153 16.96 25.88 21.78
CA ALA A 153 16.25 25.68 23.04
C ALA A 153 16.71 26.64 24.15
N THR A 154 18.02 26.77 24.38
CA THR A 154 18.60 27.54 25.50
C THR A 154 19.00 28.98 25.11
N GLY A 155 19.64 29.15 23.94
CA GLY A 155 20.37 30.35 23.57
C GLY A 155 21.90 30.24 23.75
N GLU A 156 22.41 29.12 24.24
CA GLU A 156 23.83 28.85 24.47
C GLU A 156 24.33 27.71 23.59
N SER A 157 25.65 27.66 23.36
CA SER A 157 26.33 26.58 22.66
C SER A 157 27.07 25.71 23.67
N THR A 158 27.32 24.45 23.35
CA THR A 158 28.23 23.62 24.14
C THR A 158 29.50 23.35 23.35
N TYR A 159 30.54 22.93 24.06
CA TYR A 159 31.74 22.34 23.47
C TYR A 159 32.00 20.95 24.06
N LEU A 160 31.12 20.43 24.92
CA LEU A 160 31.20 19.08 25.46
C LEU A 160 30.50 18.11 24.50
N MET A 161 31.11 16.96 24.23
CA MET A 161 30.41 15.86 23.56
C MET A 161 30.92 14.48 24.00
N ARG A 162 30.10 13.46 23.75
CA ARG A 162 30.43 12.04 23.91
C ARG A 162 30.01 11.33 22.62
N PRO A 163 30.85 10.49 21.99
CA PRO A 163 30.41 9.69 20.86
C PRO A 163 29.45 8.59 21.36
N PRO A 164 28.38 8.26 20.61
CA PRO A 164 27.63 7.01 20.80
C PRO A 164 28.55 5.78 20.91
N TYR A 165 28.13 4.79 21.69
CA TYR A 165 28.82 3.51 21.95
C TYR A 165 30.22 3.61 22.61
N SER A 166 30.76 4.81 22.83
CA SER A 166 32.09 5.02 23.41
C SER A 166 32.07 5.06 24.94
N SER A 167 32.57 4.01 25.58
CA SER A 167 32.57 3.87 27.04
C SER A 167 33.74 4.62 27.71
N SER A 168 34.96 4.07 27.70
CA SER A 168 36.11 4.54 28.48
C SER A 168 37.33 4.85 27.61
N ALA A 169 38.27 5.66 28.13
CA ALA A 169 39.50 6.00 27.41
C ALA A 169 40.40 4.78 27.11
N ALA A 170 40.30 3.73 27.92
CA ALA A 170 41.02 2.47 27.74
C ALA A 170 40.40 1.54 26.68
N ALA A 171 39.17 1.81 26.25
CA ALA A 171 38.46 1.11 25.17
C ALA A 171 38.52 1.89 23.83
N LEU A 172 39.33 2.95 23.76
CA LEU A 172 39.47 3.77 22.56
C LEU A 172 40.42 3.09 21.57
N ASP A 173 39.90 2.69 20.42
CA ASP A 173 40.69 2.09 19.33
C ASP A 173 41.18 3.15 18.33
N ASP A 174 41.86 2.71 17.27
CA ASP A 174 42.40 3.55 16.20
C ASP A 174 41.30 4.37 15.49
N ILE A 175 40.10 3.81 15.35
CA ILE A 175 38.95 4.44 14.68
C ILE A 175 38.35 5.52 15.59
N GLY A 176 37.97 5.15 16.81
CA GLY A 176 37.46 6.06 17.83
C GLY A 176 38.43 7.21 18.12
N TYR A 177 39.74 6.95 18.11
CA TYR A 177 40.75 8.01 18.26
C TYR A 177 40.80 8.98 17.06
N GLN A 178 40.62 8.52 15.81
CA GLN A 178 40.43 9.46 14.68
C GLN A 178 39.14 10.27 14.84
N THR A 179 38.05 9.67 15.31
CA THR A 179 36.80 10.40 15.58
C THR A 179 36.99 11.47 16.65
N VAL A 180 37.70 11.17 17.74
CA VAL A 180 38.09 12.14 18.79
C VAL A 180 38.93 13.30 18.20
N LYS A 181 39.86 13.02 17.29
CA LYS A 181 40.59 14.07 16.57
C LYS A 181 39.69 14.88 15.62
N GLN A 182 38.75 14.24 14.94
CA GLN A 182 37.86 14.91 13.99
C GLN A 182 36.90 15.89 14.72
N VAL A 183 36.25 15.46 15.80
CA VAL A 183 35.36 16.33 16.60
C VAL A 183 36.17 17.37 17.40
N GLY A 184 37.39 17.04 17.81
CA GLY A 184 38.35 18.00 18.36
C GLY A 184 38.66 19.15 17.41
N ALA A 185 38.89 18.84 16.12
CA ALA A 185 39.08 19.85 15.07
C ALA A 185 37.82 20.71 14.78
N MET A 186 36.62 20.27 15.20
CA MET A 186 35.39 21.09 15.18
C MET A 186 35.24 21.96 16.44
N GLY A 187 36.13 21.84 17.43
CA GLY A 187 36.10 22.59 18.68
C GLY A 187 35.44 21.89 19.86
N TYR A 188 35.20 20.57 19.80
CA TYR A 188 34.64 19.83 20.93
C TYR A 188 35.70 19.21 21.84
N LEU A 189 35.36 19.08 23.11
CA LEU A 189 36.05 18.32 24.15
C LEU A 189 35.31 16.99 24.33
N THR A 190 36.03 15.87 24.22
CA THR A 190 35.44 14.54 24.40
C THR A 190 35.35 14.19 25.87
N VAL A 191 34.19 13.68 26.30
CA VAL A 191 33.93 13.23 27.68
C VAL A 191 33.49 11.77 27.66
N LEU A 192 34.36 10.87 28.15
CA LEU A 192 34.09 9.43 28.31
C LEU A 192 33.67 9.10 29.76
N THR A 193 33.61 7.83 30.14
CA THR A 193 33.33 7.38 31.52
C THR A 193 34.56 6.72 32.18
N ASP A 194 34.78 7.00 33.47
CA ASP A 194 35.64 6.19 34.34
C ASP A 194 34.87 4.96 34.88
N VAL A 195 33.55 5.07 35.00
CA VAL A 195 32.68 4.11 35.69
C VAL A 195 31.32 4.00 34.99
N ASP A 196 31.07 2.91 34.26
CA ASP A 196 29.71 2.58 33.79
C ASP A 196 28.87 1.96 34.91
N GLY A 197 27.61 2.39 35.05
CA GLY A 197 26.62 1.74 35.91
C GLY A 197 26.03 0.45 35.32
N GLU A 198 26.19 0.22 34.01
CA GLU A 198 25.50 -0.81 33.21
C GLU A 198 23.97 -0.75 33.34
N ASP A 199 23.41 0.42 33.66
CA ASP A 199 21.99 0.54 33.98
C ASP A 199 21.08 0.23 32.78
N TRP A 200 21.60 0.48 31.57
CA TRP A 200 21.03 0.08 30.29
C TRP A 200 20.66 -1.41 30.24
N LYS A 201 21.54 -2.31 30.71
CA LYS A 201 21.30 -3.78 30.85
C LYS A 201 20.19 -4.12 31.86
N ARG A 202 19.81 -3.18 32.73
CA ARG A 202 18.87 -3.34 33.86
C ARG A 202 19.23 -4.52 34.81
N PRO A 203 20.49 -4.62 35.30
CA PRO A 203 21.00 -5.77 36.05
C PRO A 203 20.50 -5.86 37.51
N GLY A 204 19.65 -4.94 37.94
CA GLY A 204 19.14 -4.78 39.30
C GLY A 204 19.73 -3.56 40.00
N VAL A 205 18.89 -2.82 40.74
CA VAL A 205 19.26 -1.58 41.46
C VAL A 205 20.55 -1.72 42.27
N ASP A 206 20.70 -2.80 43.03
CA ASP A 206 21.89 -3.04 43.85
C ASP A 206 23.16 -3.35 43.03
N GLN A 207 23.04 -3.83 41.79
CA GLN A 207 24.18 -4.01 40.89
C GLN A 207 24.56 -2.68 40.24
N ILE A 208 23.59 -1.89 39.76
CA ILE A 208 23.83 -0.55 39.21
C ILE A 208 24.58 0.33 40.23
N VAL A 209 24.13 0.34 41.49
CA VAL A 209 24.81 1.08 42.57
C VAL A 209 26.24 0.56 42.84
N ARG A 210 26.49 -0.76 42.71
CA ARG A 210 27.85 -1.33 42.86
C ARG A 210 28.76 -0.95 41.69
N ASN A 211 28.24 -1.01 40.47
CA ASN A 211 28.96 -0.66 39.24
C ASN A 211 29.34 0.82 39.29
N ALA A 212 28.34 1.69 39.49
CA ALA A 212 28.45 3.15 39.56
C ALA A 212 29.14 3.70 40.83
N THR A 213 29.85 2.90 41.62
CA THR A 213 30.61 3.38 42.78
C THR A 213 32.12 3.40 42.47
N PRO A 214 32.77 4.58 42.43
CA PRO A 214 34.23 4.68 42.29
C PRO A 214 34.99 3.93 43.40
N LYS A 215 36.18 3.43 43.06
CA LYS A 215 36.98 2.58 43.95
C LYS A 215 38.02 3.41 44.71
N ASP A 216 38.40 2.94 45.90
CA ASP A 216 39.57 3.43 46.67
C ASP A 216 39.67 4.95 46.91
N GLY A 217 38.56 5.69 46.81
CA GLY A 217 38.51 7.14 46.97
C GLY A 217 38.86 7.95 45.70
N THR A 218 39.05 7.30 44.55
CA THR A 218 39.24 8.02 43.27
C THR A 218 37.99 8.81 42.93
N GLY A 219 38.18 9.94 42.22
CA GLY A 219 37.07 10.62 41.55
C GLY A 219 36.65 9.89 40.28
N GLY A 220 35.71 10.46 39.54
CA GLY A 220 35.44 10.03 38.16
C GLY A 220 34.16 10.59 37.52
N THR A 221 34.04 10.40 36.20
CA THR A 221 32.74 10.43 35.49
C THR A 221 32.02 9.11 35.66
N ILE A 222 30.73 9.17 36.00
CA ILE A 222 29.83 8.01 36.12
C ILE A 222 28.81 8.06 34.98
N LEU A 223 28.66 6.98 34.23
CA LEU A 223 27.67 6.82 33.16
C LEU A 223 26.38 6.17 33.70
N LEU A 224 25.25 6.81 33.41
CA LEU A 224 23.88 6.32 33.57
C LEU A 224 23.03 6.80 32.39
N HIS A 225 21.86 6.20 32.14
CA HIS A 225 21.00 6.59 31.02
C HIS A 225 19.67 7.18 31.50
N ASP A 226 19.21 8.28 30.88
CA ASP A 226 17.90 8.89 31.17
C ASP A 226 16.88 8.71 30.02
N SER A 227 17.17 7.79 29.11
CA SER A 227 16.34 7.39 27.97
C SER A 227 16.54 5.87 27.72
N GLY A 228 16.60 5.35 26.50
CA GLY A 228 16.99 3.94 26.26
C GLY A 228 16.06 2.89 26.92
N GLY A 229 14.73 3.06 26.82
CA GLY A 229 13.75 2.05 27.29
C GLY A 229 13.23 2.25 28.72
N ASP A 230 13.30 1.21 29.58
CA ASP A 230 12.77 1.24 30.96
C ASP A 230 13.88 1.54 31.98
N ARG A 231 13.94 2.80 32.43
CA ARG A 231 14.91 3.31 33.41
C ARG A 231 14.43 3.21 34.87
N THR A 232 13.37 2.45 35.19
CA THR A 232 12.85 2.30 36.57
C THR A 232 13.95 1.92 37.57
N GLN A 233 14.90 1.08 37.15
CA GLN A 233 16.02 0.70 38.00
C GLN A 233 17.05 1.82 38.20
N THR A 234 17.32 2.61 37.17
CA THR A 234 18.24 3.77 37.19
C THR A 234 17.72 4.83 38.17
N ILE A 235 16.43 5.16 38.10
CA ILE A 235 15.77 6.09 39.03
C ILE A 235 15.93 5.61 40.49
N ALA A 236 15.70 4.32 40.75
CA ALA A 236 15.87 3.75 42.09
C ALA A 236 17.34 3.60 42.54
N ALA A 237 18.28 3.45 41.61
CA ALA A 237 19.71 3.40 41.88
C ALA A 237 20.25 4.79 42.22
N LEU A 238 19.89 5.82 41.45
CA LEU A 238 20.32 7.20 41.63
C LEU A 238 19.92 7.76 43.01
N ASP A 239 18.68 7.49 43.44
CA ASP A 239 18.17 7.93 44.76
C ASP A 239 18.87 7.25 45.95
N LYS A 240 19.60 6.16 45.70
CA LYS A 240 20.41 5.42 46.67
C LYS A 240 21.90 5.78 46.57
N LEU A 241 22.42 5.94 45.36
CA LEU A 241 23.84 6.20 45.06
C LEU A 241 24.27 7.58 45.58
N ILE A 242 23.50 8.64 45.30
CA ILE A 242 23.90 10.00 45.68
C ILE A 242 24.09 10.15 47.20
N PRO A 243 23.14 9.73 48.07
CA PRO A 243 23.36 9.78 49.52
C PRO A 243 24.53 8.91 50.01
N GLN A 244 24.81 7.78 49.35
CA GLN A 244 25.93 6.91 49.73
C GLN A 244 27.29 7.55 49.40
N LEU A 245 27.44 8.14 48.22
CA LEU A 245 28.64 8.86 47.82
C LEU A 245 28.83 10.16 48.64
N GLN A 246 27.77 10.94 48.87
CA GLN A 246 27.80 12.09 49.77
C GLN A 246 28.25 11.70 51.20
N ALA A 247 27.73 10.59 51.74
CA ALA A 247 28.14 10.08 53.06
C ALA A 247 29.58 9.53 53.09
N ALA A 248 30.12 9.09 51.95
CA ALA A 248 31.52 8.73 51.79
C ALA A 248 32.46 9.93 51.59
N GLY A 249 31.93 11.15 51.50
CA GLY A 249 32.69 12.40 51.38
C GLY A 249 32.90 12.92 49.95
N TYR A 250 32.23 12.32 48.94
CA TYR A 250 32.33 12.77 47.57
C TYR A 250 31.63 14.11 47.31
N THR A 251 32.28 14.99 46.57
CA THR A 251 31.72 16.24 46.07
C THR A 251 31.18 16.04 44.65
N PHE A 252 29.90 16.33 44.44
CA PHE A 252 29.29 16.29 43.12
C PHE A 252 29.54 17.59 42.36
N LYS A 253 29.90 17.48 41.09
CA LYS A 253 30.16 18.59 40.17
C LYS A 253 29.72 18.22 38.75
N THR A 254 29.66 19.23 37.90
CA THR A 254 29.58 19.05 36.44
C THR A 254 31.00 19.01 35.82
N VAL A 255 31.14 18.76 34.51
CA VAL A 255 32.45 18.64 33.84
C VAL A 255 33.24 19.95 33.90
N GLU A 256 32.62 21.08 33.54
CA GLU A 256 33.25 22.41 33.56
C GLU A 256 33.72 22.77 34.97
N GLN A 257 32.92 22.46 35.98
CA GLN A 257 33.21 22.72 37.40
C GLN A 257 34.30 21.80 37.96
N ALA A 258 34.39 20.55 37.49
CA ALA A 258 35.42 19.60 37.90
C ALA A 258 36.77 19.94 37.28
N MET A 259 36.77 20.33 36.01
CA MET A 259 37.95 20.60 35.20
C MET A 259 38.40 22.08 35.19
N ASN A 260 37.60 22.99 35.77
CA ASN A 260 37.81 24.44 35.77
C ASN A 260 37.92 25.01 34.35
N LEU A 261 36.97 24.64 33.49
CA LEU A 261 36.84 25.10 32.12
C LEU A 261 36.04 26.41 32.04
N PRO A 262 36.14 27.20 30.95
CA PRO A 262 35.25 28.34 30.74
C PRO A 262 33.79 27.90 30.57
N PRO A 263 32.80 28.71 30.98
CA PRO A 263 31.39 28.36 30.79
C PRO A 263 31.00 28.30 29.30
N ALA A 264 30.02 27.46 29.00
CA ALA A 264 29.26 27.39 27.76
C ALA A 264 29.13 28.75 27.04
N PRO A 265 29.63 28.91 25.79
CA PRO A 265 29.59 30.19 25.10
C PRO A 265 28.20 30.50 24.53
N ALA A 266 27.70 31.71 24.83
CA ALA A 266 26.46 32.24 24.28
C ALA A 266 26.43 32.15 22.74
N ALA A 267 25.35 31.61 22.20
CA ALA A 267 25.23 31.31 20.76
C ALA A 267 25.00 32.57 19.92
N SER A 268 25.35 32.54 18.64
CA SER A 268 25.09 33.70 17.78
C SER A 268 23.59 33.89 17.55
N SER A 269 23.16 35.14 17.36
CA SER A 269 21.75 35.45 17.09
C SER A 269 21.21 34.79 15.81
N THR A 270 22.10 34.42 14.89
CA THR A 270 21.77 33.63 13.69
C THR A 270 21.52 32.16 14.03
N ASP A 271 22.34 31.54 14.86
CA ASP A 271 22.22 30.12 15.18
C ASP A 271 21.02 29.86 16.10
N VAL A 272 20.78 30.75 17.06
CA VAL A 272 19.56 30.75 17.89
C VAL A 272 18.30 30.90 17.03
N LEU A 273 18.35 31.67 15.94
CA LEU A 273 17.23 31.80 15.00
C LEU A 273 17.05 30.54 14.14
N LEU A 274 18.14 29.97 13.63
CA LEU A 274 18.12 28.72 12.85
C LEU A 274 17.61 27.55 13.69
N GLY A 275 18.11 27.38 14.92
CA GLY A 275 17.63 26.41 15.89
C GLY A 275 16.14 26.58 16.21
N LYS A 276 15.67 27.81 16.45
CA LYS A 276 14.23 28.07 16.70
C LYS A 276 13.35 27.81 15.46
N LEU A 277 13.86 28.01 14.25
CA LEU A 277 13.19 27.61 13.01
C LEU A 277 13.15 26.08 12.84
N LEU A 278 14.25 25.39 13.14
CA LEU A 278 14.35 23.92 13.10
C LEU A 278 13.36 23.29 14.09
N LEU A 279 13.39 23.70 15.35
CA LEU A 279 12.43 23.29 16.39
C LEU A 279 10.98 23.60 15.99
N GLY A 280 10.73 24.77 15.41
CA GLY A 280 9.39 25.15 14.92
C GLY A 280 8.88 24.26 13.78
N VAL A 281 9.76 23.86 12.85
CA VAL A 281 9.42 22.94 11.74
C VAL A 281 9.18 21.52 12.26
N ILE A 282 10.04 21.02 13.15
CA ILE A 282 9.92 19.68 13.73
C ILE A 282 8.65 19.59 14.59
N GLY A 283 8.43 20.53 15.52
CA GLY A 283 7.22 20.57 16.35
C GLY A 283 5.93 20.70 15.53
N ALA A 284 5.92 21.49 14.45
CA ALA A 284 4.78 21.57 13.54
C ALA A 284 4.54 20.26 12.78
N ALA A 285 5.60 19.56 12.36
CA ALA A 285 5.50 18.27 11.71
C ALA A 285 4.90 17.22 12.66
N TRP A 286 5.43 17.11 13.89
CA TRP A 286 4.94 16.19 14.91
C TRP A 286 3.48 16.47 15.29
N TRP A 287 3.08 17.73 15.43
CA TRP A 287 1.68 18.09 15.67
C TRP A 287 0.74 17.67 14.53
N VAL A 288 1.14 17.88 13.27
CA VAL A 288 0.35 17.44 12.10
C VAL A 288 0.29 15.90 12.03
N SER A 289 1.37 15.20 12.36
CA SER A 289 1.41 13.73 12.40
C SER A 289 0.49 13.17 13.48
N ASP A 290 0.54 13.71 14.71
CA ASP A 290 -0.33 13.25 15.80
C ASP A 290 -1.81 13.58 15.54
N ALA A 291 -2.12 14.80 15.08
CA ALA A 291 -3.48 15.14 14.65
C ALA A 291 -4.01 14.18 13.56
N ALA A 292 -3.14 13.70 12.68
CA ALA A 292 -3.47 12.70 11.66
C ALA A 292 -3.58 11.27 12.24
N ARG A 293 -2.80 10.89 13.25
CA ARG A 293 -2.98 9.64 14.04
C ARG A 293 -4.33 9.63 14.77
N TRP A 294 -4.72 10.73 15.42
CA TRP A 294 -6.05 10.86 16.05
C TRP A 294 -7.20 10.83 15.04
N LEU A 295 -7.04 11.49 13.88
CA LEU A 295 -8.01 11.38 12.79
C LEU A 295 -8.13 9.93 12.29
N LEU A 296 -7.02 9.20 12.14
CA LEU A 296 -7.01 7.79 11.77
C LEU A 296 -7.71 6.90 12.81
N ALA A 297 -7.49 7.15 14.11
CA ALA A 297 -8.19 6.44 15.19
C ALA A 297 -9.71 6.73 15.19
N GLY A 298 -10.11 7.98 14.92
CA GLY A 298 -11.51 8.34 14.70
C GLY A 298 -12.13 7.64 13.49
N VAL A 299 -11.39 7.55 12.37
CA VAL A 299 -11.79 6.82 11.16
C VAL A 299 -11.94 5.33 11.43
N ALA A 300 -10.99 4.69 12.11
CA ALA A 300 -11.08 3.29 12.50
C ALA A 300 -12.30 3.02 13.40
N THR A 301 -12.54 3.91 14.38
CA THR A 301 -13.73 3.88 15.25
C THR A 301 -15.03 3.98 14.43
N LEU A 302 -15.09 4.90 13.45
CA LEU A 302 -16.24 5.03 12.55
C LEU A 302 -16.45 3.79 11.66
N VAL A 303 -15.40 3.10 11.21
CA VAL A 303 -15.52 1.83 10.48
C VAL A 303 -16.12 0.75 11.38
N VAL A 304 -15.62 0.59 12.61
CA VAL A 304 -16.14 -0.40 13.58
C VAL A 304 -17.61 -0.09 13.93
N LEU A 305 -17.94 1.16 14.24
CA LEU A 305 -19.31 1.59 14.53
C LEU A 305 -20.25 1.37 13.33
N ARG A 306 -19.81 1.67 12.09
CA ARG A 306 -20.59 1.40 10.88
C ARG A 306 -20.86 -0.10 10.71
N LEU A 307 -19.87 -0.96 10.95
CA LEU A 307 -20.04 -2.41 10.84
C LEU A 307 -20.96 -2.97 11.92
N ILE A 308 -20.88 -2.48 13.17
CA ILE A 308 -21.81 -2.83 14.23
C ILE A 308 -23.24 -2.40 13.85
N LEU A 309 -23.41 -1.16 13.38
CA LEU A 309 -24.71 -0.64 12.90
C LEU A 309 -25.27 -1.49 11.75
N MET A 310 -24.44 -1.83 10.76
CA MET A 310 -24.80 -2.69 9.63
C MET A 310 -25.27 -4.07 10.08
N VAL A 311 -24.53 -4.75 10.97
CA VAL A 311 -24.90 -6.08 11.49
C VAL A 311 -26.18 -6.01 12.32
N VAL A 312 -26.31 -5.04 13.22
CA VAL A 312 -27.48 -4.88 14.09
C VAL A 312 -28.74 -4.52 13.29
N ALA A 313 -28.64 -3.56 12.36
CA ALA A 313 -29.77 -3.15 11.53
C ALA A 313 -30.19 -4.24 10.54
N ALA A 314 -29.24 -4.91 9.89
CA ALA A 314 -29.55 -6.05 9.02
C ALA A 314 -30.24 -7.18 9.80
N ARG A 315 -29.78 -7.53 11.02
CA ARG A 315 -30.48 -8.51 11.87
C ARG A 315 -31.89 -8.06 12.26
N ARG A 316 -32.09 -6.77 12.55
CA ARG A 316 -33.42 -6.21 12.89
C ARG A 316 -34.36 -6.20 11.69
N HIS A 317 -33.88 -5.79 10.52
CA HIS A 317 -34.62 -5.83 9.26
C HIS A 317 -35.00 -7.27 8.91
N ASP A 318 -34.03 -8.17 8.87
CA ASP A 318 -34.22 -9.59 8.54
C ASP A 318 -35.23 -10.26 9.48
N LYS A 319 -35.05 -10.11 10.80
CA LYS A 319 -36.01 -10.64 11.78
C LYS A 319 -37.41 -10.09 11.55
N ARG A 320 -37.56 -8.79 11.26
CA ARG A 320 -38.87 -8.14 11.03
C ARG A 320 -39.54 -8.61 9.73
N ARG A 321 -38.78 -8.82 8.65
CA ARG A 321 -39.30 -9.27 7.33
C ARG A 321 -39.50 -10.80 7.23
N ARG A 322 -38.95 -11.56 8.19
CA ARG A 322 -39.13 -13.02 8.34
C ARG A 322 -40.08 -13.39 9.49
N ASP A 323 -40.65 -12.40 10.17
CA ASP A 323 -41.68 -12.60 11.18
C ASP A 323 -42.98 -13.09 10.49
N PRO A 324 -43.56 -14.26 10.86
CA PRO A 324 -44.76 -14.77 10.20
C PRO A 324 -45.98 -13.84 10.30
N ASP A 325 -46.03 -13.00 11.36
CA ASP A 325 -47.12 -12.06 11.58
C ASP A 325 -46.90 -10.71 10.85
N TRP A 326 -45.77 -10.52 10.15
CA TRP A 326 -45.49 -9.30 9.41
C TRP A 326 -46.05 -9.32 7.98
N ALA A 327 -46.89 -8.34 7.66
CA ALA A 327 -47.35 -8.04 6.31
C ALA A 327 -47.49 -6.53 6.09
N TRP A 328 -47.40 -6.09 4.83
CA TRP A 328 -47.71 -4.70 4.45
C TRP A 328 -49.21 -4.37 4.52
N GLY A 329 -50.07 -5.38 4.46
CA GLY A 329 -51.52 -5.26 4.35
C GLY A 329 -52.09 -6.41 3.50
N PRO A 330 -53.34 -6.30 3.01
CA PRO A 330 -53.90 -7.21 2.02
C PRO A 330 -53.06 -7.25 0.74
N THR A 331 -53.19 -8.32 -0.06
CA THR A 331 -52.53 -8.42 -1.36
C THR A 331 -52.91 -7.26 -2.26
N TYR A 332 -51.93 -6.51 -2.76
CA TYR A 332 -52.16 -5.41 -3.69
C TYR A 332 -52.46 -5.98 -5.08
N THR A 333 -53.70 -5.85 -5.56
CA THR A 333 -54.16 -6.45 -6.84
C THR A 333 -54.40 -5.44 -7.96
N GLN A 334 -54.27 -4.13 -7.68
CA GLN A 334 -54.47 -3.09 -8.69
C GLN A 334 -53.32 -3.10 -9.71
N PRO A 335 -53.58 -2.86 -11.01
CA PRO A 335 -52.51 -2.80 -11.99
C PRO A 335 -51.54 -1.64 -11.77
N VAL A 336 -50.35 -1.71 -12.38
CA VAL A 336 -49.32 -0.66 -12.31
C VAL A 336 -48.83 -0.23 -13.69
N SER A 337 -48.31 0.99 -13.81
CA SER A 337 -47.71 1.49 -15.05
C SER A 337 -46.19 1.44 -14.95
N VAL A 338 -45.52 0.62 -15.77
CA VAL A 338 -44.05 0.53 -15.80
C VAL A 338 -43.50 1.47 -16.87
N ILE A 339 -42.63 2.39 -16.50
CA ILE A 339 -42.01 3.38 -17.38
C ILE A 339 -40.54 3.00 -17.62
N VAL A 340 -40.17 2.95 -18.91
CA VAL A 340 -38.78 2.73 -19.35
C VAL A 340 -38.32 3.95 -20.17
N PRO A 341 -37.46 4.84 -19.63
CA PRO A 341 -36.84 5.91 -20.41
C PRO A 341 -35.71 5.32 -21.26
N ALA A 342 -35.73 5.59 -22.57
CA ALA A 342 -34.81 4.99 -23.53
C ALA A 342 -34.08 6.08 -24.34
N TYR A 343 -32.76 5.94 -24.47
CA TYR A 343 -31.94 6.80 -25.34
C TYR A 343 -30.72 6.04 -25.87
N ASN A 344 -30.84 5.49 -27.07
CA ASN A 344 -29.85 4.60 -27.70
C ASN A 344 -29.57 3.33 -26.86
N GLU A 345 -30.63 2.62 -26.51
CA GLU A 345 -30.62 1.35 -25.77
C GLU A 345 -31.06 0.15 -26.65
N SER A 346 -30.96 0.28 -27.98
CA SER A 346 -31.33 -0.74 -28.99
C SER A 346 -30.80 -2.16 -28.75
N LYS A 347 -29.73 -2.30 -27.95
CA LYS A 347 -29.12 -3.57 -27.56
C LYS A 347 -29.74 -4.27 -26.35
N ASN A 348 -30.47 -3.54 -25.52
CA ASN A 348 -30.95 -4.01 -24.21
C ASN A 348 -32.48 -3.87 -24.08
N ILE A 349 -33.10 -3.00 -24.89
CA ILE A 349 -34.50 -2.60 -24.73
C ILE A 349 -35.50 -3.75 -24.97
N GLU A 350 -35.21 -4.67 -25.90
CA GLU A 350 -36.05 -5.85 -26.11
C GLU A 350 -36.06 -6.77 -24.88
N ALA A 351 -34.88 -7.09 -24.32
CA ALA A 351 -34.75 -7.90 -23.11
C ALA A 351 -35.46 -7.22 -21.92
N THR A 352 -35.26 -5.91 -21.77
CA THR A 352 -35.92 -5.07 -20.76
C THR A 352 -37.45 -5.24 -20.85
N VAL A 353 -38.06 -4.91 -22.00
CA VAL A 353 -39.51 -4.95 -22.21
C VAL A 353 -40.09 -6.36 -22.06
N ARG A 354 -39.40 -7.39 -22.57
CA ARG A 354 -39.83 -8.79 -22.42
C ARG A 354 -39.82 -9.24 -20.95
N SER A 355 -38.83 -8.84 -20.15
CA SER A 355 -38.79 -9.18 -18.71
C SER A 355 -39.94 -8.56 -17.92
N ILE A 356 -40.32 -7.32 -18.24
CA ILE A 356 -41.46 -6.64 -17.62
C ILE A 356 -42.76 -7.39 -17.96
N LEU A 357 -42.98 -7.76 -19.22
CA LEU A 357 -44.20 -8.47 -19.64
C LEU A 357 -44.31 -9.90 -19.10
N ALA A 358 -43.19 -10.49 -18.66
CA ALA A 358 -43.12 -11.81 -18.03
C ALA A 358 -43.45 -11.79 -16.53
N ASN A 359 -43.72 -10.62 -15.92
CA ASN A 359 -44.06 -10.53 -14.50
C ASN A 359 -45.49 -11.02 -14.20
N ASP A 360 -45.69 -11.59 -13.00
CA ASP A 360 -46.96 -12.17 -12.56
C ASP A 360 -48.03 -11.16 -12.10
N HIS A 361 -47.71 -9.86 -12.11
CA HIS A 361 -48.58 -8.77 -11.69
C HIS A 361 -49.27 -8.05 -12.88
N PRO A 362 -50.55 -7.64 -12.79
CA PRO A 362 -51.20 -6.84 -13.82
C PRO A 362 -50.49 -5.50 -14.09
N LEU A 363 -50.15 -5.21 -15.35
CA LEU A 363 -49.39 -4.00 -15.71
C LEU A 363 -49.64 -3.50 -17.13
N GLU A 364 -49.28 -2.24 -17.38
CA GLU A 364 -48.95 -1.70 -18.72
C GLU A 364 -47.46 -1.29 -18.76
N VAL A 365 -46.88 -1.22 -19.97
CA VAL A 365 -45.52 -0.75 -20.20
C VAL A 365 -45.53 0.50 -21.07
N ILE A 366 -44.84 1.55 -20.65
CA ILE A 366 -44.68 2.82 -21.36
C ILE A 366 -43.19 3.03 -21.61
N VAL A 367 -42.74 2.82 -22.85
CA VAL A 367 -41.37 3.13 -23.26
C VAL A 367 -41.33 4.57 -23.76
N VAL A 368 -40.52 5.42 -23.14
CA VAL A 368 -40.37 6.83 -23.53
C VAL A 368 -39.02 7.00 -24.22
N ASP A 369 -39.05 7.10 -25.55
CA ASP A 369 -37.85 7.34 -26.36
C ASP A 369 -37.50 8.83 -26.36
N ASP A 370 -36.37 9.16 -25.73
CA ASP A 370 -35.85 10.53 -25.58
C ASP A 370 -35.04 10.96 -26.82
N GLY A 371 -35.54 10.65 -28.02
CA GLY A 371 -34.93 11.01 -29.31
C GLY A 371 -33.71 10.16 -29.67
N SER A 372 -33.85 8.83 -29.65
CA SER A 372 -32.79 7.89 -30.05
C SER A 372 -32.38 8.04 -31.52
N SER A 373 -31.18 7.55 -31.83
CA SER A 373 -30.55 7.65 -33.16
C SER A 373 -30.07 6.31 -33.74
N ASP A 374 -30.40 5.21 -33.06
CA ASP A 374 -29.89 3.86 -33.31
C ASP A 374 -30.98 2.81 -33.61
N GLY A 375 -32.24 3.24 -33.77
CA GLY A 375 -33.39 2.36 -33.99
C GLY A 375 -34.10 1.88 -32.72
N THR A 376 -33.79 2.41 -31.54
CA THR A 376 -34.40 1.98 -30.26
C THR A 376 -35.95 1.99 -30.28
N ALA A 377 -36.57 3.05 -30.78
CA ALA A 377 -38.04 3.15 -30.82
C ALA A 377 -38.65 2.23 -31.89
N GLU A 378 -38.06 2.22 -33.10
CA GLU A 378 -38.46 1.35 -34.21
C GLU A 378 -38.41 -0.13 -33.81
N LEU A 379 -37.38 -0.53 -33.04
CA LEU A 379 -37.24 -1.89 -32.53
C LEU A 379 -38.42 -2.25 -31.62
N VAL A 380 -38.71 -1.44 -30.59
CA VAL A 380 -39.81 -1.74 -29.65
C VAL A 380 -41.18 -1.75 -30.35
N GLU A 381 -41.42 -0.83 -31.28
CA GLU A 381 -42.64 -0.79 -32.09
C GLU A 381 -42.76 -2.04 -32.99
N SER A 382 -41.65 -2.56 -33.53
CA SER A 382 -41.63 -3.76 -34.37
C SER A 382 -41.93 -5.07 -33.65
N LEU A 383 -41.90 -5.09 -32.31
CA LEU A 383 -42.20 -6.29 -31.51
C LEU A 383 -43.71 -6.56 -31.34
N ASP A 384 -44.58 -5.59 -31.65
CA ASP A 384 -46.05 -5.64 -31.54
C ASP A 384 -46.57 -6.25 -30.22
N LEU A 385 -45.96 -5.85 -29.10
CA LEU A 385 -46.17 -6.50 -27.80
C LEU A 385 -47.44 -5.99 -27.09
N PRO A 386 -48.39 -6.87 -26.72
CA PRO A 386 -49.63 -6.46 -26.08
C PRO A 386 -49.36 -5.90 -24.68
N ARG A 387 -49.95 -4.72 -24.41
CA ARG A 387 -49.77 -3.85 -23.22
C ARG A 387 -48.52 -2.97 -23.23
N VAL A 388 -47.73 -2.94 -24.31
CA VAL A 388 -46.65 -1.95 -24.51
C VAL A 388 -47.17 -0.75 -25.29
N ARG A 389 -46.70 0.45 -24.96
CA ARG A 389 -46.91 1.69 -25.71
C ARG A 389 -45.62 2.49 -25.76
N VAL A 390 -45.22 2.92 -26.95
CA VAL A 390 -44.06 3.81 -27.15
C VAL A 390 -44.52 5.26 -27.19
N ILE A 391 -43.76 6.16 -26.56
CA ILE A 391 -43.92 7.61 -26.63
C ILE A 391 -42.59 8.19 -27.08
N ARG A 392 -42.56 8.84 -28.25
CA ARG A 392 -41.37 9.48 -28.80
C ARG A 392 -41.36 10.97 -28.43
N GLN A 393 -40.25 11.48 -27.92
CA GLN A 393 -40.04 12.91 -27.65
C GLN A 393 -38.69 13.41 -28.19
N LEU A 394 -38.50 14.73 -28.24
CA LEU A 394 -37.18 15.32 -28.48
C LEU A 394 -36.30 15.13 -27.23
N ASN A 395 -34.99 14.96 -27.43
CA ASN A 395 -34.05 14.71 -26.34
C ASN A 395 -34.06 15.85 -25.30
N ALA A 396 -34.64 15.55 -24.13
CA ALA A 396 -34.78 16.46 -22.99
C ALA A 396 -34.18 15.88 -21.69
N GLY A 397 -33.67 14.64 -21.75
CA GLY A 397 -33.01 13.95 -20.63
C GLY A 397 -33.94 13.06 -19.82
N LYS A 398 -33.34 12.12 -19.07
CA LYS A 398 -34.05 11.10 -18.28
C LYS A 398 -35.13 11.68 -17.33
N PRO A 399 -34.93 12.78 -16.59
CA PRO A 399 -36.00 13.37 -15.76
C PRO A 399 -37.24 13.77 -16.59
N ALA A 400 -37.04 14.40 -17.74
CA ALA A 400 -38.12 14.80 -18.64
C ALA A 400 -38.85 13.57 -19.21
N ALA A 401 -38.13 12.56 -19.68
CA ALA A 401 -38.71 11.31 -20.19
C ALA A 401 -39.54 10.56 -19.11
N LEU A 402 -39.04 10.48 -17.87
CA LEU A 402 -39.78 9.87 -16.75
C LEU A 402 -41.01 10.69 -16.35
N ASN A 403 -40.94 12.02 -16.37
CA ASN A 403 -42.10 12.89 -16.16
C ASN A 403 -43.16 12.72 -17.27
N THR A 404 -42.75 12.67 -18.54
CA THR A 404 -43.63 12.38 -19.69
C THR A 404 -44.33 11.03 -19.54
N GLY A 405 -43.60 9.98 -19.15
CA GLY A 405 -44.17 8.67 -18.87
C GLY A 405 -45.17 8.70 -17.71
N THR A 406 -44.85 9.41 -16.63
CA THR A 406 -45.69 9.53 -15.42
C THR A 406 -46.99 10.27 -15.69
N ALA A 407 -46.95 11.32 -16.52
CA ALA A 407 -48.14 12.01 -16.99
C ALA A 407 -49.04 11.11 -17.87
N ASN A 408 -48.47 10.17 -18.60
CA ASN A 408 -49.18 9.23 -19.48
C ASN A 408 -49.59 7.90 -18.83
N ALA A 409 -49.12 7.62 -17.61
CA ALA A 409 -49.44 6.42 -16.83
C ALA A 409 -50.92 6.37 -16.43
N ARG A 410 -51.61 5.25 -16.70
CA ARG A 410 -53.03 5.07 -16.33
C ARG A 410 -53.25 4.81 -14.85
N TYR A 411 -52.33 4.10 -14.20
CA TYR A 411 -52.52 3.55 -12.86
C TYR A 411 -51.82 4.39 -11.79
N GLU A 412 -52.27 4.30 -10.53
CA GLU A 412 -51.79 5.16 -9.43
C GLU A 412 -50.38 4.80 -8.94
N VAL A 413 -49.97 3.54 -9.10
CA VAL A 413 -48.58 3.12 -8.83
C VAL A 413 -47.82 3.06 -10.16
N VAL A 414 -46.70 3.77 -10.18
CA VAL A 414 -45.77 3.90 -11.29
C VAL A 414 -44.46 3.23 -10.91
N VAL A 415 -44.00 2.29 -11.74
CA VAL A 415 -42.66 1.69 -11.63
C VAL A 415 -41.74 2.36 -12.64
N MET A 416 -40.52 2.71 -12.23
CA MET A 416 -39.48 3.28 -13.08
C MET A 416 -38.29 2.33 -13.15
N MET A 417 -37.82 2.08 -14.38
CA MET A 417 -36.83 1.05 -14.69
C MET A 417 -35.94 1.54 -15.86
N ASP A 418 -34.62 1.51 -15.70
CA ASP A 418 -33.68 1.90 -16.76
C ASP A 418 -33.67 0.87 -17.91
N GLY A 419 -33.51 1.33 -19.16
CA GLY A 419 -33.54 0.51 -20.38
C GLY A 419 -32.40 -0.49 -20.58
N ASP A 420 -31.62 -0.77 -19.53
CA ASP A 420 -30.45 -1.64 -19.47
C ASP A 420 -30.59 -2.76 -18.41
N THR A 421 -31.82 -3.01 -17.97
CA THR A 421 -32.15 -3.78 -16.77
C THR A 421 -33.19 -4.87 -17.09
N VAL A 422 -33.16 -5.98 -16.36
CA VAL A 422 -34.13 -7.09 -16.45
C VAL A 422 -34.70 -7.39 -15.06
N PHE A 423 -36.01 -7.55 -14.98
CA PHE A 423 -36.72 -7.94 -13.75
C PHE A 423 -36.88 -9.46 -13.64
N GLU A 424 -36.82 -9.99 -12.43
CA GLU A 424 -37.32 -11.34 -12.13
C GLU A 424 -38.85 -11.41 -12.28
N PRO A 425 -39.46 -12.59 -12.52
CA PRO A 425 -40.89 -12.73 -12.81
C PRO A 425 -41.89 -12.30 -11.72
N ASP A 426 -41.45 -11.97 -10.51
CA ASP A 426 -42.31 -11.46 -9.44
C ASP A 426 -41.86 -10.11 -8.85
N THR A 427 -40.93 -9.42 -9.53
CA THR A 427 -40.38 -8.12 -9.12
C THR A 427 -41.45 -7.05 -8.98
N VAL A 428 -42.34 -6.94 -9.97
CA VAL A 428 -43.40 -5.93 -10.01
C VAL A 428 -44.42 -6.16 -8.89
N ARG A 429 -44.73 -7.43 -8.58
CA ARG A 429 -45.58 -7.81 -7.45
C ARG A 429 -44.96 -7.36 -6.12
N HIS A 430 -43.68 -7.63 -5.89
CA HIS A 430 -42.98 -7.19 -4.68
C HIS A 430 -42.87 -5.67 -4.59
N LEU A 431 -42.65 -4.96 -5.72
CA LEU A 431 -42.65 -3.49 -5.74
C LEU A 431 -44.04 -2.88 -5.48
N ALA A 432 -45.13 -3.56 -5.87
CA ALA A 432 -46.50 -3.07 -5.68
C ALA A 432 -47.04 -3.33 -4.26
N GLN A 433 -46.69 -4.45 -3.63
CA GLN A 433 -47.25 -4.87 -2.34
C GLN A 433 -47.13 -3.84 -1.18
N PRO A 434 -46.04 -3.06 -1.03
CA PRO A 434 -45.93 -2.07 0.05
C PRO A 434 -46.94 -0.93 -0.01
N PHE A 435 -47.52 -0.63 -1.19
CA PHE A 435 -48.52 0.43 -1.36
C PHE A 435 -49.88 0.11 -0.71
N ALA A 436 -50.05 -1.10 -0.15
CA ALA A 436 -51.13 -1.46 0.76
C ALA A 436 -51.11 -0.64 2.07
N ASP A 437 -49.95 -0.14 2.53
CA ASP A 437 -49.89 0.95 3.52
C ASP A 437 -50.06 2.29 2.78
N PRO A 438 -51.15 3.05 3.00
CA PRO A 438 -51.37 4.32 2.30
C PRO A 438 -50.29 5.36 2.58
N ARG A 439 -49.49 5.22 3.65
CA ARG A 439 -48.38 6.11 3.98
C ARG A 439 -47.11 5.85 3.16
N VAL A 440 -47.06 4.76 2.39
CA VAL A 440 -45.96 4.49 1.46
C VAL A 440 -46.15 5.31 0.19
N GLY A 441 -45.20 6.22 -0.04
CA GLY A 441 -45.11 7.04 -1.24
C GLY A 441 -44.16 6.46 -2.28
N ALA A 442 -43.14 5.70 -1.85
CA ALA A 442 -42.22 5.01 -2.76
C ALA A 442 -41.54 3.76 -2.17
N VAL A 443 -41.09 2.88 -3.07
CA VAL A 443 -40.44 1.60 -2.78
C VAL A 443 -39.14 1.49 -3.59
N ALA A 444 -38.04 1.13 -2.93
CA ALA A 444 -36.77 0.80 -3.56
C ALA A 444 -36.62 -0.72 -3.75
N GLY A 445 -36.31 -1.15 -4.98
CA GLY A 445 -35.96 -2.53 -5.31
C GLY A 445 -34.50 -2.89 -5.05
N ASN A 446 -34.21 -4.18 -5.12
CA ASN A 446 -32.89 -4.77 -4.87
C ASN A 446 -32.13 -5.01 -6.19
N VAL A 447 -31.44 -3.98 -6.67
CA VAL A 447 -30.68 -4.03 -7.93
C VAL A 447 -29.38 -4.84 -7.76
N LYS A 448 -29.10 -5.70 -8.74
CA LYS A 448 -27.97 -6.64 -8.83
C LYS A 448 -27.19 -6.44 -10.14
N VAL A 449 -25.93 -6.88 -10.17
CA VAL A 449 -25.04 -6.78 -11.34
C VAL A 449 -25.10 -8.06 -12.17
N ALA A 450 -25.47 -7.97 -13.45
CA ALA A 450 -25.53 -9.13 -14.33
C ALA A 450 -24.13 -9.64 -14.78
N ASN A 451 -23.26 -8.73 -15.24
CA ASN A 451 -22.03 -9.06 -15.97
C ASN A 451 -20.80 -9.34 -15.07
N THR A 452 -20.93 -10.33 -14.18
CA THR A 452 -19.93 -10.68 -13.15
C THR A 452 -18.74 -11.52 -13.65
N ASP A 453 -18.59 -11.76 -14.96
CA ASP A 453 -17.45 -12.51 -15.51
C ASP A 453 -16.11 -11.76 -15.39
N THR A 454 -16.15 -10.43 -15.38
CA THR A 454 -14.95 -9.58 -15.34
C THR A 454 -14.57 -9.20 -13.90
N LEU A 455 -13.29 -8.91 -13.66
CA LEU A 455 -12.83 -8.41 -12.35
C LEU A 455 -13.59 -7.14 -11.92
N ILE A 456 -13.83 -6.21 -12.86
CA ILE A 456 -14.58 -4.97 -12.62
C ILE A 456 -16.06 -5.27 -12.32
N GLY A 457 -16.67 -6.25 -12.99
CA GLY A 457 -18.01 -6.74 -12.69
C GLY A 457 -18.12 -7.35 -11.28
N ARG A 458 -17.15 -8.17 -10.86
CA ARG A 458 -17.13 -8.78 -9.51
C ARG A 458 -16.95 -7.76 -8.40
N LEU A 459 -16.08 -6.78 -8.60
CA LEU A 459 -15.88 -5.67 -7.66
C LEU A 459 -17.16 -4.84 -7.50
N GLN A 460 -17.88 -4.57 -8.59
CA GLN A 460 -19.20 -3.91 -8.54
C GLN A 460 -20.28 -4.81 -7.91
N HIS A 461 -20.29 -6.12 -8.15
CA HIS A 461 -21.23 -7.03 -7.48
C HIS A 461 -21.03 -7.03 -5.95
N VAL A 462 -19.78 -7.09 -5.46
CA VAL A 462 -19.47 -6.94 -4.03
C VAL A 462 -19.89 -5.56 -3.49
N GLU A 463 -19.64 -4.49 -4.23
CA GLU A 463 -20.09 -3.12 -3.89
C GLU A 463 -21.62 -3.01 -3.82
N TYR A 464 -22.36 -3.65 -4.73
CA TYR A 464 -23.83 -3.61 -4.71
C TYR A 464 -24.40 -4.37 -3.50
N VAL A 465 -23.90 -5.57 -3.21
CA VAL A 465 -24.36 -6.38 -2.06
C VAL A 465 -23.98 -5.74 -0.73
N VAL A 466 -22.70 -5.42 -0.52
CA VAL A 466 -22.18 -4.92 0.75
C VAL A 466 -22.43 -3.42 0.93
N GLY A 467 -22.22 -2.63 -0.12
CA GLY A 467 -22.23 -1.17 -0.09
C GLY A 467 -23.60 -0.53 -0.32
N PHE A 468 -24.52 -1.18 -1.04
CA PHE A 468 -25.89 -0.67 -1.24
C PHE A 468 -26.95 -1.55 -0.57
N GLY A 469 -26.89 -2.87 -0.72
CA GLY A 469 -27.89 -3.82 -0.22
C GLY A 469 -28.02 -3.87 1.30
N ILE A 470 -26.90 -3.71 2.04
CA ILE A 470 -26.93 -3.58 3.51
C ILE A 470 -27.20 -2.12 3.94
N ASP A 471 -26.66 -1.13 3.24
CA ASP A 471 -26.85 0.29 3.57
C ASP A 471 -28.33 0.71 3.45
N ARG A 472 -29.07 0.17 2.46
CA ARG A 472 -30.54 0.32 2.37
C ARG A 472 -31.28 -0.35 3.53
N ARG A 473 -30.85 -1.52 4.00
CA ARG A 473 -31.45 -2.19 5.17
C ARG A 473 -31.21 -1.42 6.48
N VAL A 474 -30.06 -0.73 6.62
CA VAL A 474 -29.85 0.26 7.69
C VAL A 474 -30.90 1.37 7.56
N GLN A 475 -30.98 2.01 6.40
CA GLN A 475 -31.85 3.16 6.16
C GLN A 475 -33.37 2.84 6.25
N ASP A 476 -33.82 1.63 5.89
CA ASP A 476 -35.21 1.17 6.07
C ASP A 476 -35.57 1.11 7.57
N THR A 477 -34.68 0.58 8.42
CA THR A 477 -34.92 0.50 9.87
C THR A 477 -34.97 1.85 10.58
N THR A 478 -34.37 2.90 10.00
CA THR A 478 -34.44 4.28 10.49
C THR A 478 -35.47 5.15 9.75
N SER A 479 -36.18 4.59 8.75
CA SER A 479 -37.08 5.33 7.85
C SER A 479 -36.40 6.55 7.22
N SER A 480 -35.18 6.36 6.72
CA SER A 480 -34.30 7.40 6.19
C SER A 480 -33.59 6.99 4.89
N ILE A 481 -34.32 6.30 3.99
CA ILE A 481 -33.79 5.90 2.68
C ILE A 481 -33.56 7.13 1.82
N THR A 482 -32.31 7.37 1.40
CA THR A 482 -31.92 8.58 0.66
C THR A 482 -31.84 8.40 -0.85
N THR A 483 -31.78 7.16 -1.35
CA THR A 483 -31.68 6.85 -2.79
C THR A 483 -32.43 5.56 -3.14
N ILE A 484 -33.58 5.72 -3.77
CA ILE A 484 -34.21 4.68 -4.61
C ILE A 484 -33.35 4.55 -5.88
N PRO A 485 -32.94 3.35 -6.33
CA PRO A 485 -32.16 3.21 -7.54
C PRO A 485 -33.03 3.37 -8.79
N GLY A 486 -32.64 4.22 -9.74
CA GLY A 486 -33.37 4.45 -10.99
C GLY A 486 -33.66 3.21 -11.86
N ALA A 487 -32.95 2.09 -11.63
CA ALA A 487 -33.17 0.81 -12.30
C ALA A 487 -34.32 -0.03 -11.69
N ALA A 488 -34.73 0.23 -10.45
CA ALA A 488 -35.83 -0.46 -9.78
C ALA A 488 -36.43 0.41 -8.65
N GLY A 489 -37.34 1.32 -9.02
CA GLY A 489 -38.10 2.13 -8.08
C GLY A 489 -39.59 2.11 -8.40
N ALA A 490 -40.45 2.09 -7.39
CA ALA A 490 -41.89 2.26 -7.56
C ALA A 490 -42.41 3.42 -6.70
N PHE A 491 -43.43 4.12 -7.20
CA PHE A 491 -43.86 5.42 -6.69
C PHE A 491 -45.39 5.57 -6.79
N ARG A 492 -45.99 6.23 -5.80
CA ARG A 492 -47.40 6.70 -5.84
C ARG A 492 -47.47 8.01 -6.64
N LYS A 493 -48.35 8.11 -7.63
CA LYS A 493 -48.47 9.32 -8.48
C LYS A 493 -48.88 10.55 -7.66
N GLU A 494 -49.69 10.39 -6.63
CA GLU A 494 -49.98 11.45 -5.66
C GLU A 494 -48.71 12.03 -5.03
N ALA A 495 -47.83 11.18 -4.52
CA ALA A 495 -46.58 11.58 -3.87
C ALA A 495 -45.60 12.23 -4.87
N LEU A 496 -45.50 11.70 -6.09
CA LEU A 496 -44.73 12.33 -7.17
C LEU A 496 -45.26 13.73 -7.51
N ARG A 497 -46.58 13.89 -7.60
CA ARG A 497 -47.23 15.18 -7.92
C ARG A 497 -47.00 16.21 -6.82
N GLU A 498 -47.02 15.80 -5.55
CA GLU A 498 -46.78 16.70 -4.40
C GLU A 498 -45.35 17.28 -4.41
N VAL A 499 -44.34 16.46 -4.72
CA VAL A 499 -42.93 16.92 -4.77
C VAL A 499 -42.53 17.58 -6.10
N GLY A 500 -43.43 17.62 -7.08
CA GLY A 500 -43.21 18.26 -8.39
C GLY A 500 -42.60 17.35 -9.48
N GLY A 501 -42.57 16.04 -9.27
CA GLY A 501 -41.97 15.07 -10.20
C GLY A 501 -40.44 14.99 -10.10
N LEU A 502 -39.79 14.52 -11.16
CA LEU A 502 -38.33 14.45 -11.22
C LEU A 502 -37.73 15.80 -11.64
N SER A 503 -36.71 16.24 -10.91
CA SER A 503 -35.96 17.48 -11.16
C SER A 503 -34.71 17.24 -12.01
N ASP A 504 -34.31 18.25 -12.80
CA ASP A 504 -33.06 18.30 -13.56
C ASP A 504 -31.97 19.18 -12.88
N ASP A 505 -32.22 19.70 -11.67
CA ASP A 505 -31.27 20.51 -10.89
C ASP A 505 -29.93 19.79 -10.60
N THR A 506 -29.96 18.45 -10.55
CA THR A 506 -28.85 17.62 -10.06
C THR A 506 -28.57 16.43 -10.97
N LEU A 507 -27.34 15.91 -10.90
CA LEU A 507 -26.87 14.78 -11.72
C LEU A 507 -27.30 13.40 -11.17
N ALA A 508 -28.08 13.35 -10.09
CA ALA A 508 -28.61 12.14 -9.45
C ALA A 508 -30.10 12.36 -9.15
N GLU A 509 -30.90 12.32 -10.22
CA GLU A 509 -32.33 12.63 -10.25
C GLU A 509 -33.16 11.76 -9.29
N ASP A 510 -32.70 10.53 -9.08
CA ASP A 510 -33.32 9.52 -8.21
C ASP A 510 -33.12 9.82 -6.72
N THR A 511 -31.93 10.32 -6.36
CA THR A 511 -31.54 10.74 -5.01
C THR A 511 -32.22 12.07 -4.63
N ASP A 512 -32.30 13.02 -5.56
CA ASP A 512 -33.04 14.28 -5.42
C ASP A 512 -34.53 14.03 -5.10
N LEU A 513 -35.20 13.22 -5.94
CA LEU A 513 -36.59 12.80 -5.75
C LEU A 513 -36.79 12.07 -4.41
N THR A 514 -35.92 11.13 -4.07
CA THR A 514 -36.04 10.35 -2.82
C THR A 514 -35.94 11.25 -1.60
N ILE A 515 -35.01 12.23 -1.61
CA ILE A 515 -34.86 13.20 -0.52
C ILE A 515 -36.03 14.19 -0.46
N ALA A 516 -36.63 14.56 -1.60
CA ALA A 516 -37.84 15.37 -1.62
C ALA A 516 -39.04 14.63 -1.00
N LEU A 517 -39.26 13.36 -1.36
CA LEU A 517 -40.34 12.50 -0.82
C LEU A 517 -40.21 12.30 0.70
N GLY A 518 -39.00 12.00 1.19
CA GLY A 518 -38.73 11.84 2.62
C GLY A 518 -38.96 13.11 3.44
N ARG A 519 -38.74 14.30 2.84
CA ARG A 519 -39.01 15.60 3.46
C ARG A 519 -40.48 16.01 3.43
N ALA A 520 -41.25 15.53 2.46
CA ALA A 520 -42.71 15.66 2.44
C ALA A 520 -43.41 14.72 3.47
N GLY A 521 -42.66 13.83 4.13
CA GLY A 521 -43.17 12.93 5.17
C GLY A 521 -43.72 11.59 4.66
N TRP A 522 -43.62 11.33 3.35
CA TRP A 522 -43.93 10.02 2.78
C TRP A 522 -42.95 8.96 3.28
N LYS A 523 -43.44 7.75 3.57
CA LYS A 523 -42.55 6.61 3.78
C LYS A 523 -41.93 6.21 2.44
N VAL A 524 -40.61 6.21 2.41
CA VAL A 524 -39.80 5.46 1.44
C VAL A 524 -39.34 4.17 2.12
N VAL A 525 -39.56 3.02 1.47
CA VAL A 525 -39.27 1.69 2.04
C VAL A 525 -38.43 0.85 1.08
N PHE A 526 -37.65 -0.09 1.61
CA PHE A 526 -36.90 -1.07 0.81
C PHE A 526 -37.69 -2.37 0.67
N GLU A 527 -37.65 -3.04 -0.48
CA GLU A 527 -38.18 -4.40 -0.62
C GLU A 527 -37.11 -5.30 -1.23
N ASP A 528 -36.53 -6.18 -0.40
CA ASP A 528 -35.30 -6.88 -0.77
C ASP A 528 -35.51 -8.10 -1.69
N ARG A 529 -36.78 -8.48 -1.90
CA ARG A 529 -37.24 -9.49 -2.86
C ARG A 529 -37.50 -8.94 -4.27
N ALA A 530 -37.60 -7.62 -4.44
CA ALA A 530 -37.81 -6.99 -5.74
C ALA A 530 -36.50 -6.94 -6.55
N LEU A 531 -36.11 -8.06 -7.15
CA LEU A 531 -34.81 -8.26 -7.79
C LEU A 531 -34.73 -7.73 -9.23
N ALA A 532 -33.71 -6.93 -9.53
CA ALA A 532 -33.50 -6.35 -10.86
C ALA A 532 -32.02 -6.43 -11.29
N TRP A 533 -31.73 -6.98 -12.47
CA TRP A 533 -30.39 -7.21 -12.98
C TRP A 533 -29.98 -6.16 -14.03
N THR A 534 -28.91 -5.39 -13.80
CA THR A 534 -28.47 -4.31 -14.70
C THR A 534 -27.07 -4.53 -15.31
N GLU A 535 -26.82 -3.95 -16.50
CA GLU A 535 -25.50 -3.93 -17.16
C GLU A 535 -24.52 -2.94 -16.49
N ALA A 536 -23.72 -3.40 -15.53
CA ALA A 536 -22.71 -2.57 -14.88
C ALA A 536 -21.53 -2.21 -15.82
N PRO A 537 -20.88 -1.04 -15.63
CA PRO A 537 -19.69 -0.63 -16.39
C PRO A 537 -18.60 -1.72 -16.55
N ALA A 538 -18.34 -2.11 -17.80
CA ALA A 538 -17.34 -3.12 -18.15
C ALA A 538 -15.88 -2.62 -18.16
N THR A 539 -15.66 -1.30 -18.12
CA THR A 539 -14.32 -0.69 -18.18
C THR A 539 -14.14 0.42 -17.14
N ALA A 540 -12.92 0.60 -16.65
CA ALA A 540 -12.58 1.64 -15.66
C ALA A 540 -12.95 3.06 -16.12
N GLY A 541 -12.83 3.35 -17.43
CA GLY A 541 -13.22 4.64 -18.01
C GLY A 541 -14.74 4.84 -18.17
N GLN A 542 -15.56 3.79 -18.09
CA GLN A 542 -17.01 3.90 -17.94
C GLN A 542 -17.38 4.06 -16.46
N LEU A 543 -16.78 3.23 -15.59
CA LEU A 543 -16.96 3.24 -14.14
C LEU A 543 -16.65 4.62 -13.54
N TRP A 544 -15.53 5.24 -13.92
CA TRP A 544 -15.16 6.60 -13.50
C TRP A 544 -16.29 7.60 -13.74
N ARG A 545 -16.86 7.60 -14.96
CA ARG A 545 -17.89 8.58 -15.36
C ARG A 545 -19.23 8.31 -14.67
N GLN A 546 -19.58 7.05 -14.43
CA GLN A 546 -20.75 6.70 -13.62
C GLN A 546 -20.54 7.14 -12.15
N ARG A 547 -19.44 6.73 -11.51
CA ARG A 547 -19.16 7.05 -10.10
C ARG A 547 -18.96 8.54 -9.86
N TYR A 548 -18.37 9.29 -10.79
CA TYR A 548 -18.28 10.75 -10.72
C TYR A 548 -19.67 11.40 -10.78
N ARG A 549 -20.53 10.96 -11.72
CA ARG A 549 -21.93 11.43 -11.82
C ARG A 549 -22.69 11.20 -10.52
N TRP A 550 -22.63 9.98 -9.98
CA TRP A 550 -23.33 9.61 -8.75
C TRP A 550 -22.80 10.40 -7.54
N SER A 551 -21.48 10.41 -7.34
CA SER A 551 -20.85 11.09 -6.20
C SER A 551 -21.12 12.59 -6.21
N TYR A 552 -20.99 13.24 -7.38
CA TYR A 552 -21.25 14.67 -7.49
C TYR A 552 -22.75 14.99 -7.41
N GLY A 553 -23.61 14.22 -8.09
CA GLY A 553 -25.08 14.39 -8.00
C GLY A 553 -25.61 14.26 -6.58
N THR A 554 -25.10 13.29 -5.82
CA THR A 554 -25.42 13.12 -4.39
C THR A 554 -25.00 14.34 -3.56
N MET A 555 -23.81 14.90 -3.79
CA MET A 555 -23.37 16.14 -3.15
C MET A 555 -24.27 17.34 -3.51
N GLN A 556 -24.71 17.45 -4.77
CA GLN A 556 -25.66 18.49 -5.20
C GLN A 556 -27.02 18.33 -4.49
N ALA A 557 -27.55 17.11 -4.38
CA ALA A 557 -28.82 16.83 -3.71
C ALA A 557 -28.76 17.12 -2.20
N ILE A 558 -27.68 16.71 -1.50
CA ILE A 558 -27.46 17.09 -0.10
C ILE A 558 -27.41 18.62 0.05
N TRP A 559 -26.71 19.32 -0.84
CA TRP A 559 -26.65 20.78 -0.80
C TRP A 559 -28.03 21.43 -1.05
N LYS A 560 -28.79 20.95 -2.04
CA LYS A 560 -30.18 21.37 -2.33
C LYS A 560 -31.06 21.25 -1.08
N HIS A 561 -30.99 20.11 -0.41
CA HIS A 561 -31.85 19.76 0.72
C HIS A 561 -31.26 20.03 2.12
N ARG A 562 -30.10 20.69 2.24
CA ARG A 562 -29.34 20.93 3.49
C ARG A 562 -30.12 21.55 4.66
N ARG A 563 -31.31 22.11 4.42
CA ARG A 563 -32.23 22.61 5.45
C ARG A 563 -32.92 21.49 6.23
N ALA A 564 -33.03 20.28 5.67
CA ALA A 564 -33.70 19.14 6.29
C ALA A 564 -33.09 18.69 7.62
N VAL A 565 -31.80 18.95 7.86
CA VAL A 565 -31.14 18.70 9.16
C VAL A 565 -31.78 19.49 10.30
N ARG A 566 -32.59 20.52 10.00
CA ARG A 566 -33.37 21.34 10.96
C ARG A 566 -34.89 21.15 10.83
N GLU A 567 -35.35 20.28 9.95
CA GLU A 567 -36.78 19.98 9.75
C GLU A 567 -37.19 18.82 10.67
N PRO A 568 -38.42 18.81 11.23
CA PRO A 568 -38.84 17.80 12.20
C PRO A 568 -39.04 16.43 11.54
N GLY A 569 -38.35 15.41 12.05
CA GLY A 569 -38.46 14.01 11.60
C GLY A 569 -37.15 13.25 11.71
N SER A 570 -37.18 11.92 11.53
CA SER A 570 -35.97 11.10 11.46
C SER A 570 -35.18 11.39 10.18
N PHE A 571 -35.88 11.45 9.04
CA PHE A 571 -35.31 11.55 7.70
C PHE A 571 -34.26 12.66 7.57
N GLY A 572 -34.60 13.87 8.00
CA GLY A 572 -33.80 15.07 7.73
C GLY A 572 -32.42 15.09 8.39
N TRP A 573 -32.32 14.65 9.66
CA TRP A 573 -31.04 14.60 10.36
C TRP A 573 -30.33 13.25 10.22
N LEU A 574 -31.03 12.10 10.32
CA LEU A 574 -30.40 10.78 10.18
C LEU A 574 -29.99 10.48 8.75
N GLY A 575 -30.86 10.73 7.77
CA GLY A 575 -30.59 10.41 6.36
C GLY A 575 -29.44 11.22 5.80
N LEU A 576 -29.48 12.55 5.93
CA LEU A 576 -28.39 13.41 5.44
C LEU A 576 -27.08 13.22 6.23
N ALA A 577 -27.13 12.98 7.54
CA ALA A 577 -25.91 12.67 8.30
C ALA A 577 -25.32 11.31 7.91
N HIS A 578 -26.15 10.28 7.66
CA HIS A 578 -25.69 8.96 7.22
C HIS A 578 -24.94 9.04 5.88
N VAL A 579 -25.50 9.74 4.89
CA VAL A 579 -24.84 9.91 3.58
C VAL A 579 -23.58 10.77 3.72
N LEU A 580 -23.65 11.91 4.42
CA LEU A 580 -22.49 12.78 4.63
C LEU A 580 -21.35 12.05 5.34
N LEU A 581 -21.64 11.31 6.41
CA LEU A 581 -20.65 10.62 7.22
C LEU A 581 -20.10 9.36 6.53
N PHE A 582 -20.97 8.45 6.08
CA PHE A 582 -20.55 7.11 5.66
C PHE A 582 -20.36 6.94 4.15
N GLN A 583 -20.98 7.80 3.31
CA GLN A 583 -20.83 7.74 1.86
C GLN A 583 -19.88 8.82 1.31
N ILE A 584 -19.66 9.93 2.04
CA ILE A 584 -18.75 11.02 1.62
C ILE A 584 -17.52 11.12 2.53
N MET A 585 -17.67 11.46 3.81
CA MET A 585 -16.54 11.78 4.69
C MET A 585 -15.65 10.56 4.98
N LEU A 586 -16.24 9.43 5.36
CA LEU A 586 -15.48 8.22 5.66
C LEU A 586 -14.67 7.73 4.44
N PRO A 587 -15.22 7.63 3.21
CA PRO A 587 -14.42 7.30 2.03
C PRO A 587 -13.41 8.39 1.59
N LEU A 588 -13.65 9.67 1.88
CA LEU A 588 -12.67 10.75 1.68
C LEU A 588 -11.49 10.68 2.66
N SER A 589 -11.72 10.19 3.87
CA SER A 589 -10.67 10.01 4.90
C SER A 589 -9.87 8.71 4.73
N ALA A 590 -10.42 7.71 4.04
CA ALA A 590 -9.79 6.41 3.88
C ALA A 590 -8.41 6.38 3.17
N PRO A 591 -8.00 7.33 2.30
CA PRO A 591 -6.61 7.44 1.83
C PRO A 591 -5.59 7.62 2.96
N LEU A 592 -6.00 8.18 4.10
CA LEU A 592 -5.13 8.35 5.26
C LEU A 592 -4.65 7.00 5.81
N VAL A 593 -5.52 5.98 5.78
CA VAL A 593 -5.19 4.60 6.16
C VAL A 593 -4.07 4.04 5.29
N ASP A 594 -4.07 4.38 4.00
CA ASP A 594 -3.06 3.88 3.05
C ASP A 594 -1.75 4.66 3.13
N ILE A 595 -1.80 5.95 3.50
CA ILE A 595 -0.60 6.74 3.78
C ILE A 595 0.04 6.26 5.09
N PHE A 596 -0.73 6.02 6.16
CA PHE A 596 -0.21 5.50 7.41
C PHE A 596 0.24 4.03 7.33
N LEU A 597 -0.35 3.22 6.44
CA LEU A 597 0.21 1.91 6.07
C LEU A 597 1.62 2.06 5.49
N LEU A 598 1.81 2.96 4.52
CA LEU A 598 3.13 3.18 3.93
C LEU A 598 4.12 3.76 4.94
N TYR A 599 3.70 4.72 5.76
CA TYR A 599 4.51 5.29 6.83
C TYR A 599 4.94 4.23 7.85
N GLY A 600 4.00 3.40 8.34
CA GLY A 600 4.29 2.36 9.32
C GLY A 600 5.11 1.17 8.77
N LEU A 601 5.28 1.07 7.44
CA LEU A 601 6.19 0.12 6.79
C LEU A 601 7.60 0.72 6.55
N LEU A 602 7.78 2.02 6.75
CA LEU A 602 9.00 2.79 6.43
C LEU A 602 9.65 3.49 7.64
N PHE A 603 8.90 3.67 8.74
CA PHE A 603 9.28 4.52 9.88
C PHE A 603 8.80 3.98 11.24
N GLU A 604 8.10 2.84 11.27
CA GLU A 604 7.59 2.18 12.48
C GLU A 604 7.73 0.65 12.30
N ASP A 605 7.28 -0.16 13.26
CA ASP A 605 7.27 -1.63 13.12
C ASP A 605 6.39 -2.08 11.92
N PRO A 606 6.98 -2.69 10.87
CA PRO A 606 6.23 -3.17 9.72
C PRO A 606 5.33 -4.37 10.04
N ALA A 607 5.70 -5.21 11.02
CA ALA A 607 4.95 -6.40 11.38
C ALA A 607 3.67 -6.04 12.14
N THR A 608 3.71 -5.17 13.17
CA THR A 608 2.50 -4.59 13.79
C THR A 608 1.66 -3.82 12.77
N THR A 609 2.29 -3.06 11.87
CA THR A 609 1.58 -2.33 10.82
C THR A 609 0.80 -3.28 9.89
N ILE A 610 1.41 -4.39 9.44
CA ILE A 610 0.73 -5.43 8.66
C ILE A 610 -0.34 -6.15 9.48
N LEU A 611 -0.11 -6.42 10.76
CA LEU A 611 -1.07 -7.08 11.65
C LEU A 611 -2.34 -6.23 11.82
N LEU A 612 -2.20 -4.93 12.11
CA LEU A 612 -3.31 -4.00 12.23
C LEU A 612 -4.09 -3.85 10.91
N TRP A 613 -3.39 -3.71 9.78
CA TRP A 613 -4.01 -3.65 8.46
C TRP A 613 -4.74 -4.97 8.10
N SER A 614 -4.16 -6.11 8.46
CA SER A 614 -4.73 -7.44 8.24
C SER A 614 -5.94 -7.72 9.14
N LEU A 615 -5.94 -7.21 10.39
CA LEU A 615 -7.10 -7.25 11.28
C LEU A 615 -8.26 -6.42 10.72
N MET A 616 -7.98 -5.20 10.25
CA MET A 616 -8.96 -4.39 9.52
C MET A 616 -9.47 -5.12 8.27
N MET A 617 -8.60 -5.81 7.52
CA MET A 617 -8.98 -6.58 6.34
C MET A 617 -9.88 -7.76 6.68
N GLY A 618 -9.54 -8.52 7.72
CA GLY A 618 -10.34 -9.63 8.23
C GLY A 618 -11.72 -9.17 8.70
N LEU A 619 -11.80 -8.00 9.35
CA LEU A 619 -13.06 -7.38 9.76
C LEU A 619 -13.92 -6.95 8.57
N GLN A 620 -13.34 -6.36 7.52
CA GLN A 620 -14.05 -6.06 6.27
C GLN A 620 -14.55 -7.33 5.56
N VAL A 621 -13.72 -8.38 5.51
CA VAL A 621 -14.10 -9.69 4.93
C VAL A 621 -15.20 -10.36 5.74
N ALA A 622 -15.17 -10.32 7.07
CA ALA A 622 -16.24 -10.83 7.93
C ALA A 622 -17.56 -10.09 7.69
N GLY A 623 -17.52 -8.74 7.56
CA GLY A 623 -18.67 -7.93 7.16
C GLY A 623 -19.22 -8.33 5.78
N GLY A 624 -18.35 -8.56 4.80
CA GLY A 624 -18.72 -9.04 3.46
C GLY A 624 -19.34 -10.44 3.46
N ILE A 625 -18.79 -11.39 4.22
CA ILE A 625 -19.34 -12.74 4.41
C ILE A 625 -20.74 -12.69 5.02
N TYR A 626 -20.94 -11.81 6.01
CA TYR A 626 -22.25 -11.61 6.64
C TYR A 626 -23.25 -10.97 5.67
N ALA A 627 -22.84 -9.92 4.94
CA ALA A 627 -23.68 -9.26 3.93
C ALA A 627 -24.16 -10.24 2.85
N PHE A 628 -23.24 -11.00 2.24
CA PHE A 628 -23.57 -12.03 1.26
C PHE A 628 -24.49 -13.11 1.82
N HIS A 629 -24.32 -13.49 3.10
CA HIS A 629 -25.21 -14.47 3.74
C HIS A 629 -26.64 -13.95 3.95
N VAL A 630 -26.81 -12.68 4.33
CA VAL A 630 -28.15 -12.05 4.47
C VAL A 630 -28.82 -11.91 3.09
N ASP A 631 -28.06 -11.51 2.07
CA ASP A 631 -28.56 -11.19 0.74
C ASP A 631 -28.71 -12.42 -0.19
N GLY A 632 -28.39 -13.62 0.29
CA GLY A 632 -28.54 -14.91 -0.41
C GLY A 632 -27.41 -15.28 -1.39
N GLU A 633 -26.36 -14.46 -1.48
CA GLU A 633 -25.39 -14.47 -2.57
C GLU A 633 -24.23 -15.48 -2.38
N PRO A 634 -23.68 -16.06 -3.48
CA PRO A 634 -22.57 -16.97 -3.40
C PRO A 634 -21.29 -16.24 -3.01
N LYS A 635 -20.79 -16.55 -1.81
CA LYS A 635 -19.56 -16.01 -1.18
C LYS A 635 -18.29 -16.10 -2.05
N GLY A 636 -18.33 -16.87 -3.14
CA GLY A 636 -17.24 -17.01 -4.12
C GLY A 636 -16.81 -15.70 -4.82
N ALA A 637 -17.60 -14.61 -4.75
CA ALA A 637 -17.14 -13.29 -5.20
C ALA A 637 -16.12 -12.65 -4.25
N LEU A 638 -16.16 -12.97 -2.94
CA LEU A 638 -15.47 -12.20 -1.88
C LEU A 638 -13.94 -12.25 -1.92
N TRP A 639 -13.31 -13.15 -2.69
CA TRP A 639 -11.85 -13.14 -2.87
C TRP A 639 -11.33 -11.85 -3.53
N VAL A 640 -12.20 -11.07 -4.19
CA VAL A 640 -11.80 -9.76 -4.74
C VAL A 640 -11.69 -8.67 -3.68
N LEU A 641 -12.14 -8.87 -2.44
CA LEU A 641 -12.07 -7.85 -1.37
C LEU A 641 -10.63 -7.38 -1.08
N PRO A 642 -9.62 -8.25 -0.88
CA PRO A 642 -8.22 -7.82 -0.79
C PRO A 642 -7.73 -7.10 -2.06
N VAL A 643 -8.19 -7.52 -3.26
CA VAL A 643 -7.80 -6.91 -4.54
C VAL A 643 -8.42 -5.51 -4.72
N GLN A 644 -9.61 -5.27 -4.16
CA GLN A 644 -10.31 -3.99 -4.18
C GLN A 644 -9.43 -2.88 -3.58
N GLN A 645 -8.65 -3.20 -2.54
CA GLN A 645 -7.87 -2.25 -1.75
C GLN A 645 -6.79 -1.51 -2.56
N PHE A 646 -6.18 -2.19 -3.53
CA PHE A 646 -5.01 -1.71 -4.28
C PHE A 646 -5.36 -1.00 -5.60
N VAL A 647 -6.55 -1.25 -6.17
CA VAL A 647 -6.91 -0.73 -7.52
C VAL A 647 -8.28 -0.07 -7.54
N TYR A 648 -9.33 -0.76 -7.10
CA TYR A 648 -10.70 -0.27 -7.20
C TYR A 648 -10.97 0.88 -6.23
N ARG A 649 -10.57 0.71 -4.97
CA ARG A 649 -10.68 1.71 -3.91
C ARG A 649 -9.91 2.99 -4.27
N GLN A 650 -8.70 2.85 -4.82
CA GLN A 650 -7.89 3.96 -5.32
C GLN A 650 -8.58 4.72 -6.47
N LEU A 651 -9.24 4.01 -7.38
CA LEU A 651 -10.06 4.64 -8.43
C LEU A 651 -11.23 5.44 -7.82
N MET A 652 -11.89 4.91 -6.78
CA MET A 652 -12.99 5.59 -6.09
C MET A 652 -12.51 6.84 -5.33
N TYR A 653 -11.34 6.79 -4.70
CA TYR A 653 -10.75 7.95 -4.01
C TYR A 653 -10.59 9.16 -4.95
N VAL A 654 -9.94 8.97 -6.10
CA VAL A 654 -9.67 10.10 -7.00
C VAL A 654 -10.97 10.61 -7.63
N VAL A 655 -11.94 9.74 -7.93
CA VAL A 655 -13.29 10.13 -8.36
C VAL A 655 -13.99 10.97 -7.29
N LEU A 656 -13.99 10.53 -6.03
CA LEU A 656 -14.69 11.20 -4.94
C LEU A 656 -14.04 12.54 -4.56
N VAL A 657 -12.70 12.61 -4.54
CA VAL A 657 -11.95 13.86 -4.38
C VAL A 657 -12.23 14.82 -5.54
N GLN A 658 -12.28 14.33 -6.79
CA GLN A 658 -12.68 15.16 -7.94
C GLN A 658 -14.11 15.68 -7.75
N SER A 659 -15.07 14.84 -7.32
CA SER A 659 -16.45 15.25 -7.06
C SER A 659 -16.57 16.28 -5.94
N ALA A 660 -15.86 16.09 -4.81
CA ALA A 660 -15.85 17.03 -3.69
C ALA A 660 -15.28 18.39 -4.09
N VAL A 661 -14.16 18.42 -4.82
CA VAL A 661 -13.59 19.67 -5.38
C VAL A 661 -14.56 20.32 -6.38
N SER A 662 -15.26 19.53 -7.21
CA SER A 662 -16.25 20.06 -8.16
C SER A 662 -17.44 20.73 -7.45
N ALA A 663 -17.90 20.13 -6.35
CA ALA A 663 -19.00 20.64 -5.52
C ALA A 663 -18.60 21.91 -4.76
N ILE A 664 -17.43 21.92 -4.12
CA ILE A 664 -16.90 23.10 -3.39
C ILE A 664 -16.69 24.28 -4.36
N SER A 665 -16.21 24.01 -5.58
CA SER A 665 -16.02 25.02 -6.64
C SER A 665 -17.30 25.37 -7.42
N GLY A 666 -18.45 24.76 -7.13
CA GLY A 666 -19.73 25.04 -7.80
C GLY A 666 -19.78 24.76 -9.31
N VAL A 667 -18.89 23.91 -9.83
CA VAL A 667 -18.71 23.74 -11.28
C VAL A 667 -19.86 22.92 -11.88
N ARG A 668 -20.68 23.53 -12.74
CA ARG A 668 -21.72 22.80 -13.49
C ARG A 668 -21.08 21.91 -14.58
N VAL A 669 -21.38 20.61 -14.57
CA VAL A 669 -20.82 19.63 -15.51
C VAL A 669 -21.91 19.05 -16.39
N ARG A 670 -21.65 18.94 -17.71
CA ARG A 670 -22.57 18.36 -18.69
C ARG A 670 -22.58 16.82 -18.62
N TRP A 671 -23.73 16.23 -18.95
CA TRP A 671 -23.97 14.78 -19.04
C TRP A 671 -22.99 14.08 -19.99
N GLN A 672 -22.62 12.82 -19.68
CA GLN A 672 -21.62 12.05 -20.44
C GLN A 672 -22.12 10.64 -20.80
N LYS A 673 -22.07 10.28 -22.09
CA LYS A 673 -22.66 9.03 -22.61
C LYS A 673 -21.87 7.77 -22.23
N LEU A 674 -22.57 6.73 -21.77
CA LEU A 674 -22.04 5.37 -21.63
C LEU A 674 -22.11 4.60 -22.97
N LYS A 675 -21.63 3.36 -23.02
CA LYS A 675 -21.64 2.51 -24.23
C LYS A 675 -21.94 1.07 -23.84
N ARG A 676 -23.12 0.59 -24.24
CA ARG A 676 -23.68 -0.72 -23.88
C ARG A 676 -23.08 -1.89 -24.66
N THR A 677 -23.08 -3.06 -24.06
CA THR A 677 -22.51 -4.29 -24.63
C THR A 677 -23.55 -5.36 -24.97
N GLY A 678 -24.76 -5.32 -24.38
CA GLY A 678 -25.79 -6.35 -24.62
C GLY A 678 -25.66 -7.55 -23.66
N ALA A 679 -25.25 -7.30 -22.41
CA ALA A 679 -24.90 -8.38 -21.48
C ALA A 679 -26.11 -9.03 -20.79
N VAL A 680 -27.30 -8.41 -20.85
CA VAL A 680 -28.48 -8.84 -20.09
C VAL A 680 -29.31 -9.87 -20.85
N ASP A 681 -29.26 -9.87 -22.18
CA ASP A 681 -29.89 -10.86 -23.08
C ASP A 681 -29.51 -12.31 -22.73
N ALA A 682 -28.31 -12.50 -22.18
CA ALA A 682 -27.82 -13.79 -21.72
C ALA A 682 -28.66 -14.40 -20.57
N LEU A 683 -29.33 -13.57 -19.76
CA LEU A 683 -30.21 -14.02 -18.68
C LEU A 683 -31.57 -14.54 -19.20
N LEU A 684 -32.02 -14.07 -20.36
CA LEU A 684 -33.25 -14.53 -21.03
C LEU A 684 -33.00 -15.71 -21.97
N SER A 685 -31.75 -16.11 -22.16
CA SER A 685 -31.36 -17.20 -23.05
C SER A 685 -31.46 -18.56 -22.34
N PRO A 686 -32.23 -19.55 -22.85
CA PRO A 686 -32.46 -20.84 -22.18
C PRO A 686 -31.27 -21.82 -22.22
N GLN A 687 -30.04 -21.32 -22.05
CA GLN A 687 -28.80 -22.10 -21.93
C GLN A 687 -27.99 -21.78 -20.66
N ALA A 688 -28.57 -21.07 -19.68
CA ALA A 688 -28.07 -21.13 -18.31
C ALA A 688 -28.10 -22.60 -17.85
N SER A 689 -26.93 -23.17 -17.53
CA SER A 689 -26.82 -24.61 -17.21
C SER A 689 -27.57 -24.91 -15.91
N PRO A 690 -28.52 -25.87 -15.88
CA PRO A 690 -29.27 -26.18 -14.68
C PRO A 690 -28.35 -26.72 -13.59
N ALA A 691 -28.55 -26.25 -12.36
CA ALA A 691 -27.93 -26.85 -11.18
C ALA A 691 -28.35 -28.33 -11.08
N PRO A 692 -27.49 -29.23 -10.57
CA PRO A 692 -27.77 -30.67 -10.55
C PRO A 692 -28.95 -30.99 -9.62
N VAL A 693 -30.10 -31.29 -10.23
CA VAL A 693 -31.30 -31.79 -9.55
C VAL A 693 -30.99 -33.19 -9.01
N PRO A 694 -31.30 -33.52 -7.73
CA PRO A 694 -31.11 -34.87 -7.20
C PRO A 694 -32.01 -35.88 -7.93
N PRO A 695 -31.57 -37.14 -8.10
CA PRO A 695 -32.24 -38.09 -8.98
C PRO A 695 -33.59 -38.55 -8.44
N ALA A 696 -34.67 -38.17 -9.12
CA ALA A 696 -35.99 -38.81 -8.98
C ALA A 696 -36.05 -40.12 -9.79
N GLY A 697 -36.87 -41.07 -9.33
CA GLY A 697 -36.97 -42.43 -9.88
C GLY A 697 -37.62 -42.54 -11.26
N ALA A 698 -37.46 -43.69 -11.89
CA ALA A 698 -37.83 -43.92 -13.29
C ALA A 698 -39.34 -44.15 -13.53
N ALA A 699 -39.87 -43.54 -14.60
CA ALA A 699 -41.00 -44.04 -15.41
C ALA A 699 -41.04 -43.34 -16.79
N GLY A 700 -41.59 -44.02 -17.81
CA GLY A 700 -41.93 -43.41 -19.11
C GLY A 700 -41.08 -43.88 -20.31
N ARG A 701 -41.75 -44.18 -21.44
CA ARG A 701 -41.15 -44.53 -22.75
C ARG A 701 -41.89 -43.80 -23.87
N HIS A 702 -41.26 -43.77 -25.05
CA HIS A 702 -41.80 -43.41 -26.39
C HIS A 702 -41.98 -41.90 -26.70
N PRO A 703 -41.96 -41.50 -27.99
CA PRO A 703 -41.25 -42.09 -29.15
C PRO A 703 -40.40 -41.08 -29.94
N SER A 704 -39.57 -41.58 -30.86
CA SER A 704 -38.73 -40.79 -31.77
C SER A 704 -39.44 -40.40 -33.08
N PHE A 705 -39.27 -39.16 -33.54
CA PHE A 705 -39.63 -38.67 -34.89
C PHE A 705 -38.51 -37.71 -35.42
N PRO A 706 -38.48 -37.33 -36.72
CA PRO A 706 -37.22 -37.31 -37.47
C PRO A 706 -36.64 -35.91 -37.74
N SER A 707 -35.38 -35.89 -38.13
CA SER A 707 -34.64 -34.70 -38.58
C SER A 707 -35.13 -34.18 -39.94
N MET A 708 -35.44 -32.88 -40.00
CA MET A 708 -35.66 -32.11 -41.24
C MET A 708 -34.43 -31.24 -41.58
N PRO A 709 -34.25 -30.81 -42.84
CA PRO A 709 -32.97 -30.34 -43.36
C PRO A 709 -32.63 -28.87 -43.03
N ALA A 710 -31.35 -28.52 -43.20
CA ALA A 710 -30.82 -27.18 -42.94
C ALA A 710 -31.26 -26.14 -43.98
N VAL A 711 -31.50 -24.91 -43.51
CA VAL A 711 -31.86 -23.74 -44.34
C VAL A 711 -30.57 -23.03 -44.83
N PRO A 712 -30.52 -22.49 -46.05
CA PRO A 712 -29.34 -21.77 -46.56
C PRO A 712 -29.08 -20.44 -45.82
N ALA A 713 -27.81 -20.05 -45.71
CA ALA A 713 -27.43 -18.74 -45.17
C ALA A 713 -27.72 -17.59 -46.17
N PRO A 714 -28.11 -16.39 -45.70
CA PRO A 714 -28.41 -15.25 -46.56
C PRO A 714 -27.17 -14.65 -47.23
N THR A 715 -27.39 -13.95 -48.35
CA THR A 715 -26.36 -13.32 -49.19
C THR A 715 -25.68 -12.13 -48.51
N ALA A 716 -24.40 -11.90 -48.87
CA ALA A 716 -23.60 -10.81 -48.31
C ALA A 716 -24.02 -9.44 -48.88
N VAL A 717 -24.13 -8.45 -47.98
CA VAL A 717 -24.36 -7.04 -48.32
C VAL A 717 -23.04 -6.39 -48.75
N ALA A 718 -23.09 -5.43 -49.68
CA ALA A 718 -21.93 -4.76 -50.25
C ALA A 718 -21.09 -4.01 -49.20
N ALA A 719 -19.76 -4.07 -49.34
CA ALA A 719 -18.83 -3.41 -48.43
C ALA A 719 -18.70 -1.90 -48.72
N VAL A 720 -18.68 -1.10 -47.66
CA VAL A 720 -18.29 0.32 -47.70
C VAL A 720 -16.78 0.42 -47.93
N PRO A 721 -16.27 1.32 -48.79
CA PRO A 721 -14.83 1.45 -49.03
C PRO A 721 -14.09 1.97 -47.79
N GLU A 722 -13.06 1.25 -47.34
CA GLU A 722 -12.20 1.68 -46.24
C GLU A 722 -11.22 2.81 -46.63
N PRO A 723 -10.76 3.64 -45.67
CA PRO A 723 -9.73 4.66 -45.94
C PRO A 723 -8.39 4.03 -46.34
N ARG A 724 -7.66 4.68 -47.25
CA ARG A 724 -6.29 4.26 -47.60
C ARG A 724 -5.36 4.34 -46.38
N PRO A 725 -4.42 3.39 -46.19
CA PRO A 725 -3.35 3.53 -45.20
C PRO A 725 -2.44 4.71 -45.56
N ALA A 726 -1.95 5.42 -44.54
CA ALA A 726 -1.04 6.55 -44.71
C ALA A 726 0.37 6.11 -45.18
N GLY A 727 1.09 7.04 -45.80
CA GLY A 727 2.49 6.85 -46.21
C GLY A 727 3.48 6.90 -45.02
N PRO A 728 4.78 6.69 -45.26
CA PRO A 728 5.77 6.51 -44.20
C PRO A 728 6.07 7.75 -43.34
N ASP A 729 5.72 8.95 -43.82
CA ASP A 729 6.31 10.22 -43.37
C ASP A 729 5.40 11.05 -42.43
N ASP A 730 4.57 10.41 -41.62
CA ASP A 730 3.71 11.08 -40.61
C ASP A 730 4.42 11.17 -39.23
N PRO A 731 4.82 12.38 -38.76
CA PRO A 731 5.61 12.57 -37.55
C PRO A 731 4.79 12.49 -36.24
N GLY A 732 3.93 11.47 -36.10
CA GLY A 732 3.07 11.24 -34.93
C GLY A 732 3.03 9.80 -34.39
N SER A 733 3.64 8.83 -35.07
CA SER A 733 3.45 7.39 -34.76
C SER A 733 4.39 6.83 -33.68
N PRO A 734 3.89 6.30 -32.54
CA PRO A 734 4.73 5.74 -31.49
C PRO A 734 5.23 4.31 -31.82
N LEU A 735 6.48 4.23 -32.29
CA LEU A 735 7.32 3.04 -32.51
C LEU A 735 6.93 2.14 -33.71
N PRO A 736 7.82 1.97 -34.71
CA PRO A 736 7.62 1.00 -35.79
C PRO A 736 7.74 -0.46 -35.32
N ALA A 737 7.12 -1.35 -36.11
CA ALA A 737 6.84 -2.74 -35.75
C ALA A 737 8.07 -3.57 -35.28
N PRO A 738 7.87 -4.54 -34.37
CA PRO A 738 8.96 -5.34 -33.83
C PRO A 738 9.50 -6.34 -34.87
N VAL A 739 10.77 -6.15 -35.25
CA VAL A 739 11.56 -7.12 -36.04
C VAL A 739 11.43 -8.53 -35.47
N ALA A 740 11.16 -9.51 -36.33
CA ALA A 740 11.04 -10.91 -35.94
C ALA A 740 12.34 -11.41 -35.25
N ARG A 741 12.18 -12.12 -34.12
CA ARG A 741 13.31 -12.63 -33.31
C ARG A 741 13.23 -14.16 -33.15
N PRO A 742 14.38 -14.85 -33.02
CA PRO A 742 14.43 -16.30 -32.96
C PRO A 742 13.62 -16.87 -31.79
N ARG A 743 12.92 -17.98 -32.05
CA ARG A 743 12.20 -18.78 -31.04
C ARG A 743 13.19 -19.74 -30.38
N GLY A 744 13.74 -19.40 -29.23
CA GLY A 744 14.67 -20.26 -28.50
C GLY A 744 14.99 -19.79 -27.08
N ARG A 745 15.76 -20.61 -26.36
CA ARG A 745 16.41 -20.26 -25.09
C ARG A 745 17.81 -19.72 -25.40
N GLU A 746 18.10 -18.49 -25.01
CA GLU A 746 19.37 -17.82 -25.35
C GLU A 746 20.51 -18.38 -24.50
N ARG A 747 21.36 -19.22 -25.10
CA ARG A 747 22.41 -19.96 -24.40
C ARG A 747 23.42 -19.07 -23.67
N TRP A 748 23.72 -17.89 -24.22
CA TRP A 748 24.51 -16.84 -23.57
C TRP A 748 23.93 -16.41 -22.21
N LEU A 749 22.62 -16.19 -22.13
CA LEU A 749 21.96 -15.74 -20.91
C LEU A 749 21.91 -16.86 -19.84
N ASP A 750 21.82 -18.12 -20.25
CA ASP A 750 22.02 -19.26 -19.34
C ASP A 750 23.46 -19.32 -18.82
N THR A 751 24.46 -19.14 -19.69
CA THR A 751 25.87 -19.16 -19.30
C THR A 751 26.20 -18.04 -18.32
N LEU A 752 25.75 -16.80 -18.58
CA LEU A 752 25.94 -15.66 -17.67
C LEU A 752 25.34 -15.91 -16.28
N ARG A 753 24.12 -16.46 -16.22
CA ARG A 753 23.47 -16.79 -14.94
C ARG A 753 24.17 -17.95 -14.21
N GLY A 754 24.73 -18.89 -14.96
CA GLY A 754 25.59 -19.95 -14.38
C GLY A 754 26.88 -19.37 -13.80
N LEU A 755 27.54 -18.45 -14.52
CA LEU A 755 28.75 -17.79 -14.07
C LEU A 755 28.52 -16.91 -12.82
N ALA A 756 27.39 -16.18 -12.77
CA ALA A 756 27.02 -15.38 -11.61
C ALA A 756 26.81 -16.23 -10.35
N LEU A 757 26.11 -17.37 -10.46
CA LEU A 757 25.97 -18.31 -9.34
C LEU A 757 27.31 -18.92 -8.89
N VAL A 758 28.25 -19.14 -9.83
CA VAL A 758 29.61 -19.59 -9.48
C VAL A 758 30.41 -18.48 -8.80
N ARG A 759 30.37 -17.21 -9.27
CA ARG A 759 31.02 -16.08 -8.56
C ARG A 759 30.47 -15.96 -7.15
N VAL A 760 29.16 -16.07 -6.96
CA VAL A 760 28.52 -15.99 -5.64
C VAL A 760 29.11 -17.04 -4.69
N VAL A 761 29.14 -18.32 -5.06
CA VAL A 761 29.74 -19.36 -4.19
C VAL A 761 31.24 -19.12 -3.94
N VAL A 762 31.98 -18.75 -4.97
CA VAL A 762 33.44 -18.49 -4.90
C VAL A 762 33.77 -17.23 -4.09
N TYR A 763 32.85 -16.27 -4.01
CA TYR A 763 33.03 -15.03 -3.27
C TYR A 763 32.92 -15.26 -1.75
N HIS A 764 31.77 -15.76 -1.26
CA HIS A 764 31.58 -16.02 0.17
C HIS A 764 32.61 -17.03 0.71
N ALA A 765 32.98 -18.04 -0.09
CA ALA A 765 33.97 -19.04 0.32
C ALA A 765 35.45 -18.57 0.27
N LEU A 766 35.74 -17.32 -0.15
CA LEU A 766 37.11 -16.81 -0.30
C LEU A 766 37.31 -15.32 0.12
N GLY A 767 36.27 -14.57 0.48
CA GLY A 767 36.36 -13.15 0.84
C GLY A 767 36.83 -12.20 -0.28
N LEU A 768 36.81 -12.64 -1.55
CA LEU A 768 37.46 -11.89 -2.65
C LEU A 768 36.62 -10.73 -3.18
N GLY A 769 36.63 -9.60 -2.45
CA GLY A 769 35.87 -8.40 -2.78
C GLY A 769 36.04 -7.91 -4.23
N TRP A 770 37.27 -7.86 -4.74
CA TRP A 770 37.59 -7.44 -6.11
C TRP A 770 36.84 -8.20 -7.23
N LEU A 771 36.27 -9.39 -6.94
CA LEU A 771 35.41 -10.10 -7.89
C LEU A 771 34.11 -9.34 -8.23
N SER A 772 33.63 -8.42 -7.39
CA SER A 772 32.45 -7.60 -7.69
C SER A 772 32.75 -6.58 -8.81
N ILE A 773 33.95 -5.98 -8.79
CA ILE A 773 34.46 -5.09 -9.85
C ILE A 773 34.57 -5.85 -11.18
N VAL A 774 35.15 -7.06 -11.15
CA VAL A 774 35.44 -7.83 -12.37
C VAL A 774 34.20 -8.52 -12.97
N PHE A 775 33.26 -8.97 -12.14
CA PHE A 775 32.02 -9.59 -12.60
C PHE A 775 30.83 -9.29 -11.64
N PRO A 776 30.19 -8.10 -11.75
CA PRO A 776 29.10 -7.66 -10.87
C PRO A 776 27.85 -8.53 -11.04
N SER A 777 27.82 -9.61 -10.26
CA SER A 777 26.95 -10.77 -10.51
C SER A 777 25.49 -10.48 -10.21
N MET A 778 25.22 -9.66 -9.19
CA MET A 778 23.86 -9.32 -8.76
C MET A 778 23.19 -8.43 -9.81
N GLY A 779 23.86 -7.37 -10.27
CA GLY A 779 23.41 -6.53 -11.40
C GLY A 779 23.11 -7.35 -12.66
N VAL A 780 23.99 -8.30 -13.03
CA VAL A 780 23.73 -9.23 -14.14
C VAL A 780 22.49 -10.10 -13.86
N MET A 781 22.35 -10.67 -12.67
CA MET A 781 21.20 -11.53 -12.32
C MET A 781 19.86 -10.77 -12.34
N PHE A 782 19.80 -9.53 -11.85
CA PHE A 782 18.62 -8.68 -11.95
C PHE A 782 18.30 -8.29 -13.40
N ALA A 783 19.30 -7.94 -14.22
CA ALA A 783 19.09 -7.64 -15.64
C ALA A 783 18.53 -8.84 -16.43
N LEU A 784 19.02 -10.05 -16.15
CA LEU A 784 18.46 -11.28 -16.70
C LEU A 784 17.03 -11.53 -16.20
N GLY A 785 16.75 -11.23 -14.92
CA GLY A 785 15.41 -11.26 -14.31
C GLY A 785 14.39 -10.42 -15.08
N GLY A 786 14.67 -9.12 -15.26
CA GLY A 786 13.80 -8.20 -16.00
C GLY A 786 13.59 -8.62 -17.46
N SER A 787 14.65 -9.09 -18.14
CA SER A 787 14.56 -9.59 -19.53
C SER A 787 13.67 -10.83 -19.67
N LEU A 788 13.66 -11.71 -18.67
CA LEU A 788 12.78 -12.88 -18.62
C LEU A 788 11.34 -12.53 -18.21
N MET A 789 11.13 -11.49 -17.40
CA MET A 789 9.79 -11.01 -17.04
C MET A 789 9.05 -10.40 -18.22
N VAL A 790 9.69 -9.50 -18.98
CA VAL A 790 9.09 -8.94 -20.22
C VAL A 790 8.75 -10.03 -21.23
N GLN A 791 9.58 -11.07 -21.35
CA GLN A 791 9.27 -12.22 -22.20
C GLN A 791 8.01 -12.99 -21.74
N SER A 792 7.84 -13.13 -20.42
CA SER A 792 6.71 -13.85 -19.81
C SER A 792 5.39 -13.08 -20.03
N MET A 793 5.41 -11.77 -19.75
CA MET A 793 4.24 -10.89 -19.83
C MET A 793 3.78 -10.57 -21.26
N ARG A 794 4.56 -10.93 -22.30
CA ARG A 794 4.12 -10.85 -23.71
C ARG A 794 3.09 -11.93 -24.11
N LYS A 795 2.88 -12.97 -23.30
CA LYS A 795 1.97 -14.09 -23.61
C LYS A 795 0.94 -14.41 -22.52
N THR A 796 1.11 -13.84 -21.34
CA THR A 796 0.40 -14.25 -20.11
C THR A 796 0.08 -12.99 -19.30
N PRO A 797 -1.11 -12.86 -18.69
CA PRO A 797 -1.46 -11.70 -17.86
C PRO A 797 -0.45 -11.46 -16.73
N ALA A 798 -0.30 -10.20 -16.32
CA ALA A 798 0.69 -9.78 -15.33
C ALA A 798 0.58 -10.57 -14.01
N ILE A 799 -0.64 -10.72 -13.49
CA ILE A 799 -0.93 -11.41 -12.24
C ILE A 799 -0.55 -12.90 -12.28
N ASP A 800 -0.79 -13.58 -13.41
CA ASP A 800 -0.45 -14.99 -13.61
C ASP A 800 1.08 -15.19 -13.73
N VAL A 801 1.79 -14.23 -14.32
CA VAL A 801 3.26 -14.24 -14.36
C VAL A 801 3.84 -14.04 -12.96
N ILE A 802 3.33 -13.08 -12.20
CA ILE A 802 3.73 -12.83 -10.80
C ILE A 802 3.48 -14.08 -9.95
N GLY A 803 2.28 -14.65 -9.99
CA GLY A 803 1.95 -15.88 -9.27
C GLY A 803 2.78 -17.10 -9.71
N GLN A 804 3.30 -17.13 -10.94
CA GLN A 804 4.26 -18.14 -11.41
C GLN A 804 5.71 -17.89 -10.97
N ARG A 805 6.08 -16.66 -10.60
CA ARG A 805 7.39 -16.29 -10.06
C ARG A 805 7.44 -16.52 -8.56
N ILE A 806 6.47 -15.96 -7.81
CA ILE A 806 6.33 -16.12 -6.36
C ILE A 806 6.30 -17.62 -5.99
N ARG A 807 5.50 -18.44 -6.70
CA ARG A 807 5.45 -19.89 -6.47
C ARG A 807 6.78 -20.61 -6.71
N ARG A 808 7.76 -20.03 -7.42
CA ARG A 808 9.10 -20.62 -7.58
C ARG A 808 10.09 -20.21 -6.49
N LEU A 809 9.85 -19.08 -5.83
CA LEU A 809 10.72 -18.52 -4.79
C LEU A 809 10.35 -19.06 -3.40
N LEU A 810 9.06 -19.02 -3.07
CA LEU A 810 8.61 -19.30 -1.70
C LEU A 810 8.77 -20.77 -1.26
N PRO A 811 8.44 -21.81 -2.05
CA PRO A 811 8.56 -23.18 -1.54
C PRO A 811 10.00 -23.63 -1.22
N PRO A 812 11.05 -23.25 -1.96
CA PRO A 812 12.44 -23.38 -1.52
C PRO A 812 12.72 -22.67 -0.18
N LEU A 813 12.28 -21.42 -0.03
CA LEU A 813 12.46 -20.65 1.22
C LEU A 813 11.72 -21.28 2.40
N TRP A 814 10.48 -21.74 2.21
CA TRP A 814 9.71 -22.40 3.27
C TRP A 814 10.32 -23.74 3.70
N LEU A 815 10.96 -24.47 2.78
CA LEU A 815 11.72 -25.68 3.12
C LEU A 815 12.94 -25.32 3.98
N MET A 816 13.62 -24.22 3.68
CA MET A 816 14.73 -23.71 4.48
C MET A 816 14.25 -23.21 5.85
N ALA A 817 13.15 -22.46 5.92
CA ALA A 817 12.53 -22.00 7.17
C ALA A 817 12.20 -23.17 8.12
N VAL A 818 11.61 -24.24 7.59
CA VAL A 818 11.24 -25.46 8.34
C VAL A 818 12.46 -26.25 8.83
N ILE A 819 13.65 -26.03 8.26
CA ILE A 819 14.90 -26.66 8.70
C ILE A 819 15.64 -25.75 9.68
N PHE A 820 15.95 -24.51 9.29
CA PHE A 820 16.89 -23.66 10.01
C PHE A 820 16.26 -22.87 11.17
N VAL A 821 15.01 -22.41 11.07
CA VAL A 821 14.36 -21.67 12.18
C VAL A 821 14.24 -22.54 13.44
N PRO A 822 13.85 -23.84 13.36
CA PRO A 822 13.90 -24.74 14.53
C PRO A 822 15.31 -24.99 15.08
N ILE A 823 16.36 -24.92 14.25
CA ILE A 823 17.75 -25.09 14.71
C ILE A 823 18.22 -23.83 15.43
N MET A 824 17.99 -22.64 14.88
CA MET A 824 18.25 -21.35 15.55
C MET A 824 17.54 -21.26 16.90
N VAL A 825 16.25 -21.62 16.96
CA VAL A 825 15.47 -21.70 18.23
C VAL A 825 16.04 -22.74 19.21
N TRP A 826 16.68 -23.81 18.73
CA TRP A 826 17.26 -24.86 19.58
C TRP A 826 18.66 -24.52 20.11
N GLN A 827 19.49 -23.83 19.31
CA GLN A 827 20.81 -23.35 19.72
C GLN A 827 20.70 -22.17 20.70
N GLY A 828 19.69 -21.31 20.51
CA GLY A 828 19.44 -20.13 21.32
C GLY A 828 19.26 -18.90 20.44
N TRP A 829 18.24 -18.09 20.72
CA TRP A 829 17.93 -16.90 19.93
C TRP A 829 18.49 -15.62 20.58
N ALA A 830 19.82 -15.47 20.54
CA ALA A 830 20.44 -14.15 20.50
C ALA A 830 20.29 -13.61 19.07
N ALA A 831 19.89 -12.35 18.89
CA ALA A 831 19.62 -11.77 17.57
C ALA A 831 20.81 -10.93 17.07
N GLU A 832 20.96 -10.84 15.75
CA GLU A 832 21.92 -9.96 15.09
C GLU A 832 21.58 -8.48 15.33
N GLY A 833 22.58 -7.65 15.63
CA GLY A 833 22.41 -6.19 15.77
C GLY A 833 21.42 -5.73 16.85
N ALA A 834 20.95 -6.65 17.70
CA ALA A 834 20.27 -6.31 18.93
C ALA A 834 21.33 -6.34 20.04
N ASP A 835 21.77 -5.16 20.46
CA ASP A 835 22.71 -5.00 21.56
C ASP A 835 22.21 -5.73 22.80
N ALA A 836 23.12 -5.97 23.76
CA ALA A 836 22.72 -6.29 25.13
C ALA A 836 21.88 -5.16 25.79
N GLU A 837 21.80 -3.97 25.16
CA GLU A 837 20.99 -2.82 25.54
C GLU A 837 19.52 -2.94 25.11
N SER A 838 19.23 -3.66 24.02
CA SER A 838 17.86 -3.84 23.54
C SER A 838 17.06 -4.78 24.47
N PRO A 839 15.99 -4.31 25.13
CA PRO A 839 15.50 -4.92 26.38
C PRO A 839 14.63 -6.20 26.23
N GLY A 840 15.01 -7.18 25.42
CA GLY A 840 14.25 -8.44 25.28
C GLY A 840 14.89 -9.59 24.49
N ASN A 841 15.79 -10.36 25.11
CA ASN A 841 16.28 -11.64 24.57
C ASN A 841 15.17 -12.68 24.47
N GLY A 842 14.48 -12.69 23.33
CA GLY A 842 13.41 -13.61 22.98
C GLY A 842 13.14 -13.59 21.48
N ILE A 843 12.64 -14.70 20.95
CA ILE A 843 12.36 -14.88 19.52
C ILE A 843 11.45 -13.76 19.00
N PRO A 844 11.81 -13.07 17.90
CA PRO A 844 10.98 -12.00 17.31
C PRO A 844 9.78 -12.62 16.57
N TRP A 845 8.76 -13.00 17.35
CA TRP A 845 7.56 -13.71 16.86
C TRP A 845 6.76 -12.92 15.81
N SER A 846 6.88 -11.59 15.81
CA SER A 846 6.41 -10.69 14.77
C SER A 846 7.08 -10.96 13.41
N ASP A 847 8.41 -10.97 13.41
CA ASP A 847 9.25 -10.91 12.21
C ASP A 847 9.58 -12.28 11.62
N LEU A 848 9.33 -13.35 12.38
CA LEU A 848 9.21 -14.69 11.80
C LEU A 848 8.15 -14.79 10.67
N ILE A 849 7.26 -13.80 10.51
CA ILE A 849 6.35 -13.71 9.35
C ILE A 849 7.11 -13.55 8.01
N TRP A 850 8.30 -12.95 8.01
CA TRP A 850 9.08 -12.69 6.79
C TRP A 850 9.65 -13.99 6.20
N TRP A 851 9.91 -15.01 7.01
CA TRP A 851 10.22 -16.38 6.55
C TRP A 851 9.06 -17.00 5.73
N VAL A 852 7.82 -16.52 5.91
CA VAL A 852 6.65 -16.93 5.11
C VAL A 852 6.54 -16.09 3.83
N PHE A 853 6.82 -14.79 3.89
CA PHE A 853 6.78 -13.90 2.72
C PHE A 853 7.79 -12.73 2.87
N PRO A 854 9.00 -12.82 2.27
CA PRO A 854 10.10 -11.89 2.52
C PRO A 854 9.90 -10.57 1.76
N ILE A 855 9.03 -9.71 2.31
CA ILE A 855 8.95 -8.28 1.99
C ILE A 855 10.12 -7.52 2.66
N MET A 856 10.43 -7.95 3.88
CA MET A 856 11.61 -7.66 4.69
C MET A 856 12.57 -8.85 4.64
N ASP A 857 13.76 -8.70 5.21
CA ASP A 857 14.67 -9.81 5.48
C ASP A 857 14.15 -10.63 6.66
N PRO A 858 14.20 -11.97 6.59
CA PRO A 858 13.79 -12.80 7.71
C PRO A 858 14.85 -12.81 8.82
N PRO A 859 14.45 -12.64 10.10
CA PRO A 859 15.40 -12.54 11.19
C PRO A 859 16.14 -13.87 11.41
N GLY A 860 17.42 -13.75 11.74
CA GLY A 860 18.27 -14.85 12.21
C GLY A 860 18.51 -14.81 13.72
N SER A 861 19.26 -15.80 14.19
CA SER A 861 19.99 -15.76 15.45
C SER A 861 21.50 -15.76 15.17
N GLU A 862 22.33 -15.40 16.13
CA GLU A 862 23.81 -15.49 16.10
C GLU A 862 24.37 -16.77 15.42
N TRP A 863 23.79 -17.96 15.67
CA TRP A 863 24.22 -19.21 15.02
C TRP A 863 23.93 -19.28 13.49
N GLY A 864 23.05 -18.43 12.98
CA GLY A 864 22.45 -18.54 11.64
C GLY A 864 22.58 -17.29 10.78
N LEU A 865 23.51 -16.37 11.10
CA LEU A 865 23.71 -15.11 10.37
C LEU A 865 24.03 -15.37 8.89
N ASP A 866 25.04 -16.19 8.62
CA ASP A 866 25.43 -16.65 7.28
C ASP A 866 24.25 -17.30 6.51
N THR A 867 23.30 -17.90 7.24
CA THR A 867 22.09 -18.52 6.68
C THR A 867 21.00 -17.50 6.30
N VAL A 868 20.92 -16.34 6.98
CA VAL A 868 19.95 -15.29 6.65
C VAL A 868 20.50 -14.21 5.72
N GLU A 869 21.81 -13.95 5.72
CA GLU A 869 22.50 -13.01 4.83
C GLU A 869 22.05 -13.21 3.36
N VAL A 870 22.08 -14.45 2.89
CA VAL A 870 21.71 -14.82 1.51
C VAL A 870 20.22 -14.59 1.15
N LEU A 871 19.37 -14.15 2.06
CA LEU A 871 17.94 -13.94 1.82
C LEU A 871 17.63 -12.57 1.18
N TRP A 872 18.53 -11.59 1.26
CA TRP A 872 18.30 -10.24 0.70
C TRP A 872 17.93 -10.28 -0.79
N TYR A 873 18.58 -11.16 -1.57
CA TYR A 873 18.30 -11.29 -3.01
C TYR A 873 16.90 -11.86 -3.28
N LEU A 874 16.36 -12.74 -2.41
CA LEU A 874 15.00 -13.25 -2.57
C LEU A 874 13.98 -12.13 -2.32
N ARG A 875 14.20 -11.32 -1.28
CA ARG A 875 13.42 -10.10 -0.95
C ARG A 875 13.45 -9.11 -2.12
N ALA A 876 14.64 -8.70 -2.57
CA ALA A 876 14.81 -7.78 -3.69
C ALA A 876 14.17 -8.30 -4.99
N TYR A 877 14.40 -9.58 -5.32
CA TYR A 877 13.82 -10.19 -6.52
C TYR A 877 12.29 -10.30 -6.43
N LEU A 878 11.71 -10.50 -5.23
CA LEU A 878 10.27 -10.46 -5.00
C LEU A 878 9.72 -9.05 -5.27
N TRP A 879 10.35 -7.99 -4.72
CA TRP A 879 10.00 -6.59 -4.99
C TRP A 879 10.05 -6.26 -6.49
N PHE A 880 11.13 -6.62 -7.19
CA PHE A 880 11.23 -6.45 -8.64
C PHE A 880 10.13 -7.20 -9.42
N VAL A 881 9.78 -8.42 -9.01
CA VAL A 881 8.69 -9.20 -9.62
C VAL A 881 7.34 -8.52 -9.42
N LEU A 882 7.06 -8.03 -8.22
CA LEU A 882 5.80 -7.35 -7.86
C LEU A 882 5.63 -6.01 -8.58
N LEU A 883 6.69 -5.18 -8.62
CA LEU A 883 6.66 -3.83 -9.20
C LEU A 883 6.79 -3.82 -10.74
N THR A 884 7.30 -4.89 -11.34
CA THR A 884 7.50 -5.02 -12.80
C THR A 884 6.32 -4.54 -13.68
N PRO A 885 5.03 -4.78 -13.40
CA PRO A 885 3.94 -4.31 -14.24
C PRO A 885 3.84 -2.77 -14.30
N VAL A 886 4.18 -2.09 -13.20
CA VAL A 886 4.22 -0.64 -13.11
C VAL A 886 5.50 -0.12 -13.77
N MET A 887 6.66 -0.72 -13.43
CA MET A 887 7.96 -0.40 -14.04
C MET A 887 7.93 -0.52 -15.57
N LEU A 888 7.36 -1.60 -16.12
CA LEU A 888 7.27 -1.83 -17.56
C LEU A 888 6.30 -0.85 -18.24
N LYS A 889 5.26 -0.39 -17.53
CA LYS A 889 4.35 0.66 -18.03
C LYS A 889 5.05 2.03 -18.05
N ALA A 890 5.84 2.35 -17.04
CA ALA A 890 6.69 3.56 -17.02
C ALA A 890 7.76 3.50 -18.11
N PHE A 891 8.49 2.39 -18.22
CA PHE A 891 9.53 2.15 -19.23
C PHE A 891 8.98 2.29 -20.66
N ARG A 892 7.79 1.76 -20.94
CA ARG A 892 7.15 1.92 -22.25
C ARG A 892 6.64 3.35 -22.54
N LYS A 893 6.47 4.20 -21.52
CA LYS A 893 6.13 5.63 -21.69
C LYS A 893 7.39 6.49 -21.85
N SER A 894 8.46 6.22 -21.08
CA SER A 894 9.76 6.87 -21.23
C SER A 894 10.89 5.91 -20.82
N PRO A 895 11.55 5.24 -21.79
CA PRO A 895 12.57 4.24 -21.49
C PRO A 895 13.79 4.81 -20.78
N VAL A 896 14.26 5.98 -21.20
CA VAL A 896 15.49 6.60 -20.68
C VAL A 896 15.29 7.09 -19.25
N ILE A 897 14.22 7.85 -18.98
CA ILE A 897 13.90 8.32 -17.62
C ILE A 897 13.71 7.12 -16.67
N SER A 898 13.09 6.03 -17.14
CA SER A 898 12.89 4.83 -16.30
C SER A 898 14.19 4.08 -15.96
N VAL A 899 15.26 4.24 -16.73
CA VAL A 899 16.60 3.71 -16.39
C VAL A 899 17.38 4.68 -15.49
N LEU A 900 17.21 6.00 -15.69
CA LEU A 900 17.91 7.03 -14.93
C LEU A 900 17.35 7.25 -13.52
N VAL A 901 16.04 7.06 -13.29
CA VAL A 901 15.42 7.31 -11.97
C VAL A 901 16.04 6.45 -10.85
N PRO A 902 16.25 5.13 -10.98
CA PRO A 902 16.93 4.35 -9.95
C PRO A 902 18.37 4.83 -9.68
N LEU A 903 19.12 5.19 -10.73
CA LEU A 903 20.48 5.75 -10.58
C LEU A 903 20.46 7.10 -9.86
N ALA A 904 19.52 7.98 -10.18
CA ALA A 904 19.38 9.27 -9.52
C ALA A 904 19.01 9.11 -8.03
N LEU A 905 18.19 8.11 -7.68
CA LEU A 905 17.82 7.83 -6.30
C LEU A 905 19.00 7.30 -5.48
N VAL A 906 19.75 6.31 -5.97
CA VAL A 906 20.93 5.79 -5.24
C VAL A 906 22.09 6.79 -5.19
N ILE A 907 22.18 7.73 -6.15
CA ILE A 907 23.13 8.85 -6.07
C ILE A 907 22.69 9.87 -5.01
N VAL A 908 21.40 10.22 -4.95
CA VAL A 908 20.89 11.13 -3.89
C VAL A 908 21.03 10.49 -2.52
N ASP A 909 20.79 9.18 -2.40
CA ASP A 909 21.00 8.41 -1.17
C ASP A 909 22.46 8.46 -0.69
N GLY A 910 23.42 8.07 -1.53
CA GLY A 910 24.85 8.15 -1.18
C GLY A 910 25.36 9.57 -0.89
N LEU A 911 24.77 10.60 -1.51
CA LEU A 911 25.06 12.01 -1.21
C LEU A 911 24.37 12.57 0.05
N LEU A 912 23.44 11.82 0.66
CA LEU A 912 22.78 12.15 1.92
C LEU A 912 23.24 11.25 3.08
N GLY A 913 24.20 10.36 2.84
CA GLY A 913 24.75 9.41 3.80
C GLY A 913 23.94 8.14 3.96
N SER A 914 23.39 7.64 2.87
CA SER A 914 22.58 6.43 2.79
C SER A 914 21.42 6.35 3.80
N PRO A 915 20.56 7.37 3.91
CA PRO A 915 19.35 7.28 4.74
C PRO A 915 18.37 6.17 4.31
N LEU A 916 18.63 5.43 3.22
CA LEU A 916 17.95 4.18 2.88
C LEU A 916 18.58 2.90 3.46
N SER A 917 19.87 2.84 3.84
CA SER A 917 20.39 1.69 4.61
C SER A 917 19.80 1.71 6.01
N ASP A 918 19.92 2.87 6.65
CA ASP A 918 19.61 3.10 8.06
C ASP A 918 18.10 3.19 8.33
N ALA A 919 17.27 3.10 7.28
CA ALA A 919 15.82 3.21 7.39
C ALA A 919 15.19 1.90 7.86
N SER A 920 14.82 1.85 9.15
CA SER A 920 14.05 0.75 9.74
C SER A 920 12.86 0.31 8.87
N GLY A 921 12.61 -1.00 8.83
CA GLY A 921 11.63 -1.56 7.91
C GLY A 921 12.14 -1.56 6.46
N LEU A 922 11.35 -1.02 5.52
CA LEU A 922 11.59 -1.23 4.09
C LEU A 922 12.85 -0.56 3.50
N GLY A 923 13.69 0.13 4.30
CA GLY A 923 14.89 0.85 3.86
C GLY A 923 15.83 0.01 3.01
N ALA A 924 16.45 -1.01 3.60
CA ALA A 924 17.38 -1.89 2.88
C ALA A 924 16.76 -2.54 1.62
N GLY A 925 15.45 -2.82 1.62
CA GLY A 925 14.74 -3.37 0.46
C GLY A 925 14.49 -2.34 -0.65
N LEU A 926 14.37 -1.06 -0.28
CA LEU A 926 14.30 0.07 -1.18
C LEU A 926 15.69 0.44 -1.73
N LEU A 927 16.74 0.35 -0.91
CA LEU A 927 18.15 0.50 -1.29
C LEU A 927 18.54 -0.52 -2.36
N ASP A 928 18.23 -1.80 -2.15
CA ASP A 928 18.33 -2.87 -3.14
C ASP A 928 17.62 -2.52 -4.46
N PHE A 929 16.39 -2.01 -4.33
CA PHE A 929 15.54 -1.71 -5.48
C PHE A 929 16.05 -0.53 -6.31
N VAL A 930 16.65 0.50 -5.69
CA VAL A 930 17.27 1.61 -6.43
C VAL A 930 18.61 1.18 -7.03
N THR A 931 19.45 0.49 -6.26
CA THR A 931 20.78 -0.01 -6.66
C THR A 931 20.70 -0.90 -7.90
N PHE A 932 19.86 -1.93 -7.88
CA PHE A 932 19.73 -2.87 -8.99
C PHE A 932 18.62 -2.50 -10.00
N GLY A 933 17.84 -1.45 -9.73
CA GLY A 933 16.70 -1.04 -10.57
C GLY A 933 17.10 -0.63 -11.98
N ALA A 934 18.25 0.04 -12.12
CA ALA A 934 18.82 0.36 -13.42
C ALA A 934 19.11 -0.91 -14.23
N CYS A 935 19.70 -1.93 -13.60
CA CYS A 935 20.02 -3.21 -14.23
C CYS A 935 18.75 -3.97 -14.66
N TRP A 936 17.72 -4.02 -13.82
CA TRP A 936 16.42 -4.63 -14.17
C TRP A 936 15.78 -3.95 -15.39
N MET A 937 15.83 -2.61 -15.45
CA MET A 937 15.35 -1.81 -16.58
C MET A 937 16.22 -1.98 -17.85
N LEU A 938 17.54 -2.17 -17.73
CA LEU A 938 18.40 -2.58 -18.85
C LEU A 938 18.02 -3.98 -19.38
N GLY A 939 17.55 -4.87 -18.51
CA GLY A 939 16.89 -6.12 -18.88
C GLY A 939 15.67 -5.92 -19.78
N PHE A 940 14.83 -4.93 -19.50
CA PHE A 940 13.72 -4.52 -20.37
C PHE A 940 14.22 -3.92 -21.68
N ALA A 941 15.24 -3.06 -21.63
CA ALA A 941 15.86 -2.43 -22.79
C ALA A 941 16.47 -3.45 -23.77
N HIS A 942 17.10 -4.53 -23.28
CA HIS A 942 17.50 -5.67 -24.12
C HIS A 942 16.27 -6.35 -24.75
N ARG A 943 15.19 -6.55 -23.98
CA ARG A 943 14.04 -7.35 -24.43
C ARG A 943 13.16 -6.66 -25.45
N GLU A 944 12.91 -5.36 -25.29
CA GLU A 944 12.28 -4.52 -26.31
C GLU A 944 13.29 -4.20 -27.46
N GLY A 945 14.60 -4.26 -27.20
CA GLY A 945 15.67 -4.19 -28.20
C GLY A 945 16.36 -2.83 -28.35
N MET A 946 16.14 -1.91 -27.42
CA MET A 946 16.75 -0.58 -27.36
C MET A 946 18.28 -0.65 -27.33
N ILE A 947 18.87 -1.57 -26.56
CA ILE A 947 20.33 -1.76 -26.47
C ILE A 947 20.97 -2.08 -27.84
N ARG A 948 20.23 -2.74 -28.76
CA ARG A 948 20.70 -3.03 -30.13
C ARG A 948 20.52 -1.85 -31.09
N ARG A 949 19.68 -0.87 -30.76
CA ARG A 949 19.44 0.36 -31.56
C ARG A 949 20.43 1.49 -31.26
N LEU A 950 21.07 1.48 -30.08
CA LEU A 950 22.10 2.47 -29.72
C LEU A 950 23.33 2.34 -30.64
N PRO A 951 23.95 3.46 -31.07
CA PRO A 951 25.27 3.45 -31.69
C PRO A 951 26.31 2.82 -30.75
N LEU A 952 27.23 2.01 -31.29
CA LEU A 952 28.24 1.34 -30.47
C LEU A 952 29.15 2.33 -29.70
N PRO A 953 29.67 3.43 -30.29
CA PRO A 953 30.49 4.39 -29.55
C PRO A 953 29.74 5.05 -28.39
N ALA A 954 28.45 5.39 -28.58
CA ALA A 954 27.63 5.97 -27.53
C ALA A 954 27.36 4.98 -26.38
N LEU A 955 27.13 3.69 -26.70
CA LEU A 955 26.98 2.65 -25.68
C LEU A 955 28.28 2.40 -24.90
N LEU A 956 29.42 2.36 -25.59
CA LEU A 956 30.74 2.22 -24.96
C LEU A 956 31.06 3.42 -24.06
N GLY A 957 30.81 4.64 -24.53
CA GLY A 957 31.00 5.86 -23.74
C GLY A 957 30.12 5.91 -22.49
N LEU A 958 28.83 5.55 -22.60
CA LEU A 958 27.93 5.47 -21.44
C LEU A 958 28.36 4.39 -20.44
N ALA A 959 28.80 3.22 -20.92
CA ALA A 959 29.29 2.15 -20.06
C ALA A 959 30.60 2.53 -19.34
N ALA A 960 31.56 3.13 -20.06
CA ALA A 960 32.81 3.60 -19.50
C ALA A 960 32.60 4.74 -18.49
N ALA A 961 31.72 5.70 -18.77
CA ALA A 961 31.39 6.78 -17.85
C ALA A 961 30.72 6.27 -16.56
N GLY A 962 29.80 5.32 -16.66
CA GLY A 962 29.18 4.68 -15.49
C GLY A 962 30.19 3.94 -14.62
N ILE A 963 31.04 3.10 -15.24
CA ILE A 963 32.09 2.36 -14.52
C ILE A 963 33.10 3.33 -13.88
N ALA A 964 33.56 4.35 -14.60
CA ALA A 964 34.51 5.34 -14.08
C ALA A 964 33.94 6.14 -12.90
N ALA A 965 32.67 6.58 -12.98
CA ALA A 965 32.02 7.30 -11.89
C ALA A 965 31.82 6.41 -10.64
N GLY A 966 31.42 5.15 -10.83
CA GLY A 966 31.27 4.20 -9.72
C GLY A 966 32.61 3.87 -9.05
N MET A 967 33.66 3.63 -9.84
CA MET A 967 35.01 3.37 -9.30
C MET A 967 35.62 4.61 -8.63
N PHE A 968 35.37 5.82 -9.16
CA PHE A 968 35.80 7.06 -8.51
C PHE A 968 35.14 7.22 -7.13
N TRP A 969 33.85 6.91 -7.01
CA TRP A 969 33.16 6.93 -5.72
C TRP A 969 33.73 5.89 -4.75
N ALA A 970 33.89 4.63 -5.18
CA ALA A 970 34.42 3.56 -4.32
C ALA A 970 35.84 3.81 -3.80
N VAL A 971 36.68 4.51 -4.57
CA VAL A 971 38.03 4.90 -4.12
C VAL A 971 38.00 6.10 -3.14
N GLY A 972 36.99 6.96 -3.22
CA GLY A 972 36.79 8.06 -2.26
C GLY A 972 35.99 7.65 -1.01
N HIS A 973 35.22 6.56 -1.09
CA HIS A 973 34.36 6.03 -0.03
C HIS A 973 34.46 4.49 -0.05
N PRO A 974 35.61 3.92 0.39
CA PRO A 974 35.72 2.48 0.61
C PRO A 974 34.83 2.04 1.79
N SER A 975 34.45 0.77 1.82
CA SER A 975 33.92 0.14 3.04
C SER A 975 35.03 0.07 4.11
N PRO A 976 34.74 0.29 5.41
CA PRO A 976 35.75 0.17 6.47
C PRO A 976 36.45 -1.20 6.46
N ASP A 977 35.66 -2.27 6.41
CA ASP A 977 36.13 -3.65 6.60
C ASP A 977 36.48 -4.34 5.28
N ALA A 978 35.67 -4.12 4.24
CA ALA A 978 35.82 -4.77 2.93
C ALA A 978 36.60 -3.93 1.90
N GLY A 979 36.94 -2.68 2.22
CA GLY A 979 37.71 -1.79 1.38
C GLY A 979 37.04 -1.50 0.02
N LEU A 980 37.55 -2.10 -1.05
CA LEU A 980 37.09 -1.89 -2.43
C LEU A 980 36.12 -2.98 -2.93
N ASP A 981 35.33 -3.61 -2.05
CA ASP A 981 34.20 -4.41 -2.51
C ASP A 981 32.99 -3.54 -2.86
N LEU A 982 32.56 -3.60 -4.12
CA LEU A 982 31.33 -2.93 -4.57
C LEU A 982 30.06 -3.52 -3.94
N ASN A 983 30.09 -4.71 -3.33
CA ASN A 983 28.92 -5.25 -2.64
C ASN A 983 28.46 -4.29 -1.52
N GLU A 984 29.40 -3.73 -0.77
CA GLU A 984 29.16 -2.84 0.38
C GLU A 984 29.06 -1.34 0.02
N ILE A 985 29.10 -1.00 -1.28
CA ILE A 985 29.13 0.40 -1.75
C ILE A 985 27.98 0.60 -2.77
N PRO A 986 26.72 0.76 -2.34
CA PRO A 986 25.53 0.68 -3.20
C PRO A 986 25.55 1.62 -4.41
N MET A 987 26.01 2.87 -4.25
CA MET A 987 26.09 3.82 -5.36
C MET A 987 27.13 3.39 -6.42
N ALA A 988 28.28 2.86 -5.99
CA ALA A 988 29.31 2.34 -6.88
C ALA A 988 28.84 1.04 -7.57
N GLN A 989 28.21 0.13 -6.80
CA GLN A 989 27.58 -1.09 -7.30
C GLN A 989 26.61 -0.78 -8.44
N ALA A 990 25.69 0.16 -8.25
CA ALA A 990 24.68 0.54 -9.23
C ALA A 990 25.30 1.05 -10.53
N LEU A 991 26.30 1.93 -10.43
CA LEU A 991 26.97 2.57 -11.56
C LEU A 991 27.86 1.60 -12.35
N VAL A 992 28.69 0.81 -11.66
CA VAL A 992 29.54 -0.23 -12.29
C VAL A 992 28.67 -1.34 -12.89
N SER A 993 27.66 -1.84 -12.15
CA SER A 993 26.73 -2.85 -12.64
C SER A 993 25.98 -2.38 -13.89
N ALA A 994 25.46 -1.14 -13.91
CA ALA A 994 24.73 -0.62 -15.07
C ALA A 994 25.63 -0.52 -16.32
N GLY A 995 26.87 -0.06 -16.16
CA GLY A 995 27.85 -0.02 -17.25
C GLY A 995 28.24 -1.41 -17.75
N PHE A 996 28.52 -2.34 -16.84
CA PHE A 996 28.86 -3.73 -17.17
C PHE A 996 27.71 -4.47 -17.88
N VAL A 997 26.49 -4.31 -17.39
CA VAL A 997 25.26 -4.89 -17.98
C VAL A 997 24.99 -4.33 -19.38
N LEU A 998 25.24 -3.05 -19.63
CA LEU A 998 25.14 -2.45 -20.98
C LEU A 998 26.06 -3.17 -21.99
N LEU A 999 27.31 -3.46 -21.60
CA LEU A 999 28.27 -4.18 -22.44
C LEU A 999 27.82 -5.64 -22.67
N VAL A 1000 27.55 -6.38 -21.60
CA VAL A 1000 27.24 -7.82 -21.65
C VAL A 1000 25.95 -8.13 -22.41
N LEU A 1001 24.93 -7.27 -22.29
CA LEU A 1001 23.68 -7.39 -23.07
C LEU A 1001 23.80 -6.91 -24.52
N ARG A 1002 24.85 -6.14 -24.86
CA ARG A 1002 25.14 -5.73 -26.24
C ARG A 1002 25.89 -6.81 -27.02
N VAL A 1003 26.84 -7.51 -26.42
CA VAL A 1003 27.70 -8.51 -27.11
C VAL A 1003 26.90 -9.73 -27.59
N ASN A 1004 26.03 -10.30 -26.72
CA ASN A 1004 25.12 -11.43 -26.98
C ASN A 1004 25.57 -12.43 -28.09
N PRO A 1005 26.69 -13.17 -27.88
CA PRO A 1005 27.34 -14.02 -28.88
C PRO A 1005 26.67 -15.38 -29.06
N ALA A 1006 26.97 -16.03 -30.19
CA ALA A 1006 26.41 -17.33 -30.58
C ALA A 1006 27.06 -18.51 -29.83
N MET A 1007 26.69 -18.74 -28.58
CA MET A 1007 27.25 -19.76 -27.67
C MET A 1007 26.90 -21.24 -28.02
N GLY A 1008 26.67 -21.57 -29.29
CA GLY A 1008 26.35 -22.92 -29.75
C GLY A 1008 27.49 -23.95 -29.63
N TRP A 1009 28.68 -23.51 -29.22
CA TRP A 1009 29.82 -24.38 -28.89
C TRP A 1009 29.69 -25.02 -27.50
N VAL A 1010 28.97 -24.39 -26.57
CA VAL A 1010 28.79 -24.86 -25.18
C VAL A 1010 28.14 -26.25 -25.13
N ASP A 1011 27.25 -26.52 -26.09
CA ASP A 1011 26.57 -27.81 -26.26
C ASP A 1011 27.39 -28.86 -27.01
N LYS A 1012 28.57 -28.50 -27.55
CA LYS A 1012 29.54 -29.42 -28.15
C LYS A 1012 30.56 -29.94 -27.13
N VAL A 1013 30.80 -29.19 -26.05
CA VAL A 1013 31.72 -29.61 -24.97
C VAL A 1013 31.03 -30.67 -24.09
N PRO A 1014 31.62 -31.87 -23.92
CA PRO A 1014 31.04 -32.92 -23.07
C PRO A 1014 30.78 -32.43 -21.65
N GLY A 1015 29.60 -32.75 -21.10
CA GLY A 1015 29.22 -32.39 -19.74
C GLY A 1015 28.84 -30.92 -19.53
N LEU A 1016 29.61 -29.96 -20.05
CA LEU A 1016 29.47 -28.51 -19.79
C LEU A 1016 28.05 -27.99 -20.07
N GLY A 1017 27.49 -28.31 -21.25
CA GLY A 1017 26.12 -27.93 -21.60
C GLY A 1017 25.05 -28.53 -20.67
N ARG A 1018 25.32 -29.70 -20.06
CA ARG A 1018 24.46 -30.30 -19.03
C ARG A 1018 24.64 -29.60 -17.69
N LEU A 1019 25.88 -29.33 -17.27
CA LEU A 1019 26.22 -28.64 -16.01
C LEU A 1019 25.54 -27.27 -15.92
N ILE A 1020 25.72 -26.40 -16.93
CA ILE A 1020 25.07 -25.07 -17.00
C ILE A 1020 23.54 -25.20 -16.95
N SER A 1021 22.97 -26.29 -17.49
CA SER A 1021 21.53 -26.55 -17.48
C SER A 1021 21.01 -27.08 -16.14
N VAL A 1022 21.84 -27.77 -15.35
CA VAL A 1022 21.55 -28.20 -13.97
C VAL A 1022 21.61 -26.99 -13.04
N VAL A 1023 22.70 -26.24 -13.05
CA VAL A 1023 22.90 -25.03 -12.22
C VAL A 1023 21.73 -24.05 -12.43
N ASN A 1024 21.36 -23.75 -13.68
CA ASN A 1024 20.22 -22.86 -13.97
C ASN A 1024 18.84 -23.42 -13.57
N ALA A 1025 18.71 -24.73 -13.37
CA ALA A 1025 17.46 -25.41 -13.00
C ALA A 1025 17.38 -25.78 -11.51
N ARG A 1026 18.44 -25.49 -10.75
CA ARG A 1026 18.56 -25.62 -9.30
C ARG A 1026 19.08 -24.32 -8.68
N ALA A 1027 18.82 -23.21 -9.36
CA ALA A 1027 19.47 -21.92 -9.12
C ALA A 1027 19.02 -21.26 -7.82
N ILE A 1028 17.84 -21.60 -7.30
CA ILE A 1028 17.37 -21.10 -6.00
C ILE A 1028 17.90 -22.03 -4.90
N THR A 1029 17.89 -23.34 -5.14
CA THR A 1029 18.45 -24.34 -4.21
C THR A 1029 19.95 -24.14 -3.98
N ILE A 1030 20.72 -23.83 -5.03
CA ILE A 1030 22.17 -23.54 -4.93
C ILE A 1030 22.43 -22.23 -4.19
N TYR A 1031 21.59 -21.22 -4.41
CA TYR A 1031 21.73 -19.88 -3.82
C TYR A 1031 21.20 -19.78 -2.38
N LEU A 1032 20.33 -20.69 -1.95
CA LEU A 1032 19.89 -20.79 -0.56
C LEU A 1032 20.77 -21.72 0.29
N LEU A 1033 21.80 -22.34 -0.31
CA LEU A 1033 22.66 -23.32 0.35
C LEU A 1033 24.15 -23.00 0.16
N ASN A 1034 24.55 -21.82 -0.33
CA ASN A 1034 25.99 -21.51 -0.46
C ASN A 1034 26.65 -21.33 0.91
N ASN A 1035 26.14 -20.42 1.72
CA ASN A 1035 26.68 -20.15 3.06
C ASN A 1035 26.50 -21.35 4.00
N PRO A 1036 25.29 -21.92 4.21
CA PRO A 1036 25.11 -23.17 4.96
C PRO A 1036 25.98 -24.36 4.52
N ALA A 1037 26.50 -24.36 3.28
CA ALA A 1037 27.44 -25.37 2.80
C ALA A 1037 28.91 -25.01 3.04
N ILE A 1038 29.25 -23.74 3.21
CA ILE A 1038 30.58 -23.26 3.63
C ILE A 1038 30.79 -23.58 5.11
N ASP A 1039 29.84 -23.28 5.99
CA ASP A 1039 29.95 -23.52 7.43
C ASP A 1039 30.09 -25.02 7.73
N VAL A 1040 29.23 -25.83 7.08
CA VAL A 1040 29.30 -27.31 7.14
C VAL A 1040 30.58 -27.85 6.49
N ALA A 1041 31.14 -27.18 5.48
CA ALA A 1041 32.41 -27.57 4.88
C ALA A 1041 33.62 -27.22 5.75
N ALA A 1042 33.63 -26.06 6.42
CA ALA A 1042 34.65 -25.67 7.39
C ALA A 1042 34.68 -26.66 8.56
N TRP A 1043 33.50 -26.90 9.17
CA TRP A 1043 33.32 -27.92 10.21
C TRP A 1043 33.78 -29.31 9.76
N ALA A 1044 33.42 -29.73 8.55
CA ALA A 1044 33.82 -31.03 8.03
C ALA A 1044 35.33 -31.11 7.72
N ASN A 1045 35.95 -30.03 7.27
CA ASN A 1045 37.38 -29.98 6.96
C ASN A 1045 38.22 -30.12 8.24
N ASP A 1046 37.91 -29.38 9.29
CA ASP A 1046 38.50 -29.55 10.63
C ASP A 1046 38.33 -31.00 11.12
N ARG A 1047 37.10 -31.51 11.09
CA ARG A 1047 36.77 -32.87 11.57
C ARG A 1047 37.49 -34.00 10.82
N LEU A 1048 37.93 -33.73 9.59
CA LEU A 1048 38.66 -34.66 8.73
C LEU A 1048 40.18 -34.42 8.72
N GLY A 1049 40.69 -33.39 9.41
CA GLY A 1049 42.09 -33.01 9.39
C GLY A 1049 42.58 -32.56 8.00
N LEU A 1050 41.69 -31.97 7.20
CA LEU A 1050 42.07 -31.42 5.89
C LEU A 1050 42.86 -30.10 6.08
N PRO A 1051 43.83 -29.79 5.20
CA PRO A 1051 44.62 -28.57 5.34
C PRO A 1051 43.74 -27.33 5.28
N ASP A 1052 43.86 -26.47 6.29
CA ASP A 1052 43.21 -25.16 6.30
C ASP A 1052 43.79 -24.29 5.19
N SER A 1053 43.06 -24.27 4.07
CA SER A 1053 43.36 -23.50 2.89
C SER A 1053 42.08 -23.30 2.10
N SER A 1054 41.95 -22.10 1.56
CA SER A 1054 40.75 -21.63 0.88
C SER A 1054 40.35 -22.50 -0.33
N GLY A 1055 41.30 -23.22 -0.94
CA GLY A 1055 41.03 -24.23 -1.97
C GLY A 1055 40.31 -25.49 -1.48
N TRP A 1056 40.60 -25.97 -0.27
CA TRP A 1056 39.88 -27.10 0.34
C TRP A 1056 38.50 -26.68 0.84
N LEU A 1057 38.36 -25.46 1.35
CA LEU A 1057 37.05 -24.91 1.73
C LEU A 1057 36.12 -24.88 0.51
N VAL A 1058 36.51 -24.19 -0.59
CA VAL A 1058 35.73 -24.14 -1.84
C VAL A 1058 35.38 -25.53 -2.38
N LEU A 1059 36.32 -26.48 -2.36
CA LEU A 1059 36.07 -27.84 -2.87
C LEU A 1059 35.02 -28.57 -2.02
N SER A 1060 35.14 -28.53 -0.69
CA SER A 1060 34.19 -29.14 0.22
C SER A 1060 32.82 -28.46 0.15
N SER A 1061 32.74 -27.13 0.10
CA SER A 1061 31.46 -26.40 -0.05
C SER A 1061 30.75 -26.79 -1.34
N VAL A 1062 31.47 -26.94 -2.46
CA VAL A 1062 30.88 -27.42 -3.72
C VAL A 1062 30.36 -28.86 -3.60
N VAL A 1063 31.02 -29.74 -2.84
CA VAL A 1063 30.50 -31.09 -2.56
C VAL A 1063 29.23 -31.04 -1.71
N ILE A 1064 29.20 -30.24 -0.65
CA ILE A 1064 28.01 -30.07 0.21
C ILE A 1064 26.84 -29.47 -0.58
N ILE A 1065 27.07 -28.45 -1.43
CA ILE A 1065 26.05 -27.89 -2.34
C ILE A 1065 25.51 -28.97 -3.29
N VAL A 1066 26.37 -29.83 -3.86
CA VAL A 1066 25.93 -30.92 -4.75
C VAL A 1066 25.06 -31.95 -4.01
N LEU A 1067 25.38 -32.27 -2.75
CA LEU A 1067 24.57 -33.13 -1.89
C LEU A 1067 23.23 -32.45 -1.55
N GLY A 1068 23.23 -31.19 -1.11
CA GLY A 1068 22.03 -30.41 -0.82
C GLY A 1068 21.09 -30.27 -2.02
N VAL A 1069 21.63 -30.07 -3.23
CA VAL A 1069 20.86 -30.05 -4.49
C VAL A 1069 20.24 -31.42 -4.79
N ALA A 1070 20.90 -32.53 -4.44
CA ALA A 1070 20.33 -33.87 -4.59
C ALA A 1070 19.22 -34.16 -3.55
N CYS A 1071 19.40 -33.72 -2.30
CA CYS A 1071 18.46 -33.91 -1.19
C CYS A 1071 17.20 -33.02 -1.30
N PHE A 1072 17.35 -31.77 -1.71
CA PHE A 1072 16.28 -30.75 -1.63
C PHE A 1072 15.85 -30.18 -2.99
N GLY A 1073 16.69 -30.26 -4.03
CA GLY A 1073 16.45 -29.60 -5.32
C GLY A 1073 15.21 -30.04 -6.11
N TRP A 1074 14.53 -31.10 -5.68
CA TRP A 1074 13.19 -31.47 -6.18
C TRP A 1074 12.11 -30.41 -5.83
N VAL A 1075 12.33 -29.58 -4.80
CA VAL A 1075 11.39 -28.53 -4.39
C VAL A 1075 11.15 -27.50 -5.51
N GLU A 1076 12.18 -27.16 -6.30
CA GLU A 1076 12.05 -26.27 -7.47
C GLU A 1076 11.19 -26.90 -8.60
N ASP A 1077 11.14 -28.23 -8.70
CA ASP A 1077 10.27 -28.92 -9.66
C ASP A 1077 8.82 -28.98 -9.16
N LEU A 1078 8.59 -29.24 -7.87
CA LEU A 1078 7.27 -29.15 -7.23
C LEU A 1078 6.67 -27.75 -7.39
N ALA A 1079 7.45 -26.73 -7.01
CA ALA A 1079 7.16 -25.31 -7.16
C ALA A 1079 6.81 -24.92 -8.60
N ALA A 1080 7.53 -25.48 -9.58
CA ALA A 1080 7.28 -25.26 -11.00
C ALA A 1080 6.19 -26.16 -11.62
N ARG A 1081 5.50 -27.01 -10.82
CA ARG A 1081 4.53 -28.04 -11.27
C ARG A 1081 5.12 -28.97 -12.35
N ARG A 1082 6.27 -29.56 -12.07
CA ARG A 1082 7.02 -30.50 -12.93
C ARG A 1082 7.15 -31.86 -12.26
N PRO A 1083 7.40 -32.94 -13.03
CA PRO A 1083 7.82 -34.22 -12.46
C PRO A 1083 9.18 -34.05 -11.76
N LEU A 1084 9.23 -34.45 -10.49
CA LEU A 1084 10.39 -34.33 -9.61
C LEU A 1084 11.61 -35.05 -10.22
N GLN A 1085 12.76 -34.37 -10.25
CA GLN A 1085 14.04 -34.92 -10.69
C GLN A 1085 15.12 -34.60 -9.66
N ILE A 1086 15.99 -35.56 -9.38
CA ILE A 1086 17.20 -35.31 -8.56
C ILE A 1086 18.16 -34.44 -9.40
N LEU A 1087 18.59 -34.96 -10.56
CA LEU A 1087 19.43 -34.25 -11.53
C LEU A 1087 18.66 -33.93 -12.82
N PRO A 1088 18.26 -32.67 -13.07
CA PRO A 1088 17.49 -32.31 -14.27
C PRO A 1088 18.31 -32.44 -15.56
N GLY A 1089 17.61 -32.64 -16.69
CA GLY A 1089 18.22 -32.65 -18.03
C GLY A 1089 18.69 -34.03 -18.54
N GLY A 1090 18.24 -35.14 -17.94
CA GLY A 1090 18.46 -36.49 -18.49
C GLY A 1090 17.74 -36.73 -19.83
N LYS A 1091 18.21 -37.71 -20.62
CA LYS A 1091 17.72 -38.01 -21.99
C LYS A 1091 16.18 -38.13 -22.09
N ARG A 1092 15.51 -38.72 -21.08
CA ARG A 1092 14.03 -38.82 -21.00
C ARG A 1092 13.33 -37.45 -21.02
N ALA A 1093 13.89 -36.43 -20.35
CA ALA A 1093 13.28 -35.10 -20.28
C ALA A 1093 13.39 -34.33 -21.61
N ALA A 1094 14.44 -34.58 -22.40
CA ALA A 1094 14.57 -34.04 -23.75
C ALA A 1094 13.57 -34.68 -24.73
N ALA A 1095 13.40 -36.01 -24.66
CA ALA A 1095 12.42 -36.74 -25.47
C ALA A 1095 10.97 -36.30 -25.17
N ALA A 1096 10.61 -36.15 -23.89
CA ALA A 1096 9.28 -35.68 -23.48
C ALA A 1096 9.00 -34.23 -23.92
N ARG A 1097 10.02 -33.37 -24.01
CA ARG A 1097 9.89 -32.00 -24.55
C ARG A 1097 9.71 -32.00 -26.06
N ARG A 1098 10.55 -32.72 -26.82
CA ARG A 1098 10.36 -32.88 -28.27
C ARG A 1098 8.94 -33.34 -28.58
N LYS A 1099 8.48 -34.43 -27.96
CA LYS A 1099 7.11 -34.90 -28.15
C LYS A 1099 6.05 -33.82 -27.87
N LYS A 1100 6.20 -33.02 -26.81
CA LYS A 1100 5.25 -31.93 -26.51
C LYS A 1100 5.30 -30.78 -27.52
N ASP A 1101 6.48 -30.44 -28.04
CA ASP A 1101 6.63 -29.42 -29.09
C ASP A 1101 6.09 -29.96 -30.44
N ASP A 1102 6.32 -31.23 -30.77
CA ASP A 1102 5.78 -31.92 -31.95
C ASP A 1102 4.25 -32.06 -31.89
N ASP A 1103 3.70 -32.44 -30.73
CA ASP A 1103 2.25 -32.51 -30.50
C ASP A 1103 1.61 -31.11 -30.56
N ALA A 1104 2.31 -30.05 -30.13
CA ALA A 1104 1.87 -28.66 -30.26
C ALA A 1104 2.05 -28.06 -31.67
N VAL A 1105 2.87 -28.68 -32.53
CA VAL A 1105 2.93 -28.39 -33.97
C VAL A 1105 1.78 -29.10 -34.71
N ARG A 1106 1.39 -30.29 -34.26
CA ARG A 1106 0.21 -31.03 -34.77
C ARG A 1106 -1.11 -30.38 -34.35
N GLN A 1107 -1.20 -29.88 -33.11
CA GLN A 1107 -2.35 -29.12 -32.62
C GLN A 1107 -2.16 -27.62 -32.88
N GLY A 1108 -2.42 -27.22 -34.14
CA GLY A 1108 -2.44 -25.81 -34.53
C GLY A 1108 -3.38 -24.96 -33.66
N PRO A 1109 -3.10 -23.65 -33.49
CA PRO A 1109 -3.85 -22.81 -32.57
C PRO A 1109 -5.32 -22.69 -32.97
N VAL A 1110 -6.22 -22.92 -32.01
CA VAL A 1110 -7.67 -22.71 -32.19
C VAL A 1110 -7.93 -21.20 -32.32
N LEU A 1111 -7.91 -20.71 -33.56
CA LEU A 1111 -8.25 -19.33 -33.92
C LEU A 1111 -9.74 -19.10 -33.73
N ARG A 1112 -10.12 -17.96 -33.12
CA ARG A 1112 -11.53 -17.56 -33.01
C ARG A 1112 -12.05 -17.14 -34.39
N PRO A 1113 -13.34 -17.36 -34.73
CA PRO A 1113 -13.85 -17.18 -36.09
C PRO A 1113 -13.51 -15.83 -36.74
N ARG A 1114 -13.55 -14.74 -35.96
CA ARG A 1114 -13.23 -13.37 -36.42
C ARG A 1114 -11.82 -13.24 -37.02
N THR A 1115 -10.82 -13.90 -36.41
CA THR A 1115 -9.43 -13.89 -36.90
C THR A 1115 -9.21 -14.75 -38.14
N LEU A 1116 -10.13 -15.66 -38.48
CA LEU A 1116 -10.01 -16.49 -39.68
C LEU A 1116 -10.34 -15.69 -40.95
N ALA A 1117 -11.35 -14.80 -40.89
CA ALA A 1117 -11.69 -13.91 -42.00
C ALA A 1117 -10.54 -12.95 -42.32
N GLU A 1118 -9.98 -12.30 -41.30
CA GLU A 1118 -8.84 -11.37 -41.42
C GLU A 1118 -7.57 -12.06 -41.98
N ALA A 1119 -7.28 -13.28 -41.53
CA ALA A 1119 -6.13 -14.06 -42.00
C ALA A 1119 -6.30 -14.56 -43.45
N THR A 1120 -7.51 -14.98 -43.83
CA THR A 1120 -7.81 -15.41 -45.21
C THR A 1120 -7.78 -14.21 -46.17
N ALA A 1121 -8.34 -13.07 -45.79
CA ALA A 1121 -8.30 -11.84 -46.60
C ALA A 1121 -6.85 -11.38 -46.88
N ARG A 1122 -5.97 -11.41 -45.86
CA ARG A 1122 -4.53 -11.14 -46.05
C ARG A 1122 -3.87 -12.15 -46.97
N ARG A 1123 -4.10 -13.45 -46.78
CA ARG A 1123 -3.53 -14.48 -47.67
C ARG A 1123 -3.92 -14.31 -49.13
N ILE A 1124 -5.16 -13.90 -49.42
CA ILE A 1124 -5.62 -13.64 -50.79
C ILE A 1124 -4.94 -12.39 -51.38
N ALA A 1125 -4.71 -11.36 -50.56
CA ALA A 1125 -4.00 -10.14 -50.98
C ALA A 1125 -2.47 -10.31 -51.14
N GLU A 1126 -1.88 -11.37 -50.58
CA GLU A 1126 -0.43 -11.61 -50.55
C GLU A 1126 0.06 -12.65 -51.59
N MET A 1127 -0.80 -13.18 -52.46
CA MET A 1127 -0.42 -14.18 -53.48
C MET A 1127 0.20 -13.56 -54.76
N PRO A 1128 1.40 -13.99 -55.22
CA PRO A 1128 1.99 -13.57 -56.49
C PRO A 1128 1.24 -14.12 -57.72
N ALA A 1129 1.16 -13.32 -58.78
CA ALA A 1129 0.42 -13.63 -60.01
C ALA A 1129 1.15 -14.58 -60.98
N THR A 1130 1.81 -15.63 -60.48
CA THR A 1130 2.66 -16.55 -61.28
C THR A 1130 2.33 -18.05 -61.17
N GLU A 1131 1.36 -18.45 -60.34
CA GLU A 1131 0.87 -19.85 -60.28
C GLU A 1131 -0.54 -20.00 -60.86
N VAL A 1132 -0.67 -19.81 -62.17
CA VAL A 1132 -1.87 -20.21 -62.94
C VAL A 1132 -1.45 -20.93 -64.21
N LEU A 1133 -1.71 -22.24 -64.29
CA LEU A 1133 -1.55 -23.01 -65.52
C LEU A 1133 -2.71 -22.71 -66.50
N PRO A 1134 -2.45 -22.70 -67.82
CA PRO A 1134 -3.36 -22.09 -68.79
C PRO A 1134 -4.59 -22.96 -69.09
N VAL A 1135 -5.77 -22.33 -69.09
CA VAL A 1135 -6.98 -22.84 -69.75
C VAL A 1135 -7.23 -21.99 -71.00
N VAL A 1136 -7.46 -22.65 -72.13
CA VAL A 1136 -7.54 -22.01 -73.46
C VAL A 1136 -8.80 -21.14 -73.59
N PRO A 1137 -8.68 -19.84 -73.94
CA PRO A 1137 -9.84 -19.00 -74.21
C PRO A 1137 -10.44 -19.28 -75.60
N ARG A 1138 -11.78 -19.35 -75.68
CA ARG A 1138 -12.51 -19.21 -76.95
C ARG A 1138 -12.79 -17.74 -77.26
N GLN A 1139 -12.98 -17.45 -78.55
CA GLN A 1139 -12.99 -16.09 -79.12
C GLN A 1139 -14.26 -15.30 -78.78
N GLY A 1140 -14.12 -13.97 -78.65
CA GLY A 1140 -15.23 -13.02 -78.54
C GLY A 1140 -14.72 -11.59 -78.26
N ALA A 1141 -15.04 -10.64 -79.13
CA ALA A 1141 -14.71 -9.21 -79.04
C ALA A 1141 -16.02 -8.37 -79.17
N PRO A 1142 -16.03 -7.02 -79.06
CA PRO A 1142 -14.93 -6.06 -78.81
C PRO A 1142 -15.22 -5.06 -77.65
N ALA A 1143 -14.34 -4.05 -77.49
CA ALA A 1143 -14.56 -2.85 -76.66
C ALA A 1143 -15.43 -1.78 -77.43
N PRO A 1144 -15.81 -0.57 -76.91
CA PRO A 1144 -14.82 0.46 -76.50
C PRO A 1144 -15.26 1.61 -75.51
N ARG A 1145 -14.30 2.53 -75.26
CA ARG A 1145 -14.42 4.02 -75.15
C ARG A 1145 -14.72 4.81 -73.84
N GLU A 1146 -13.76 5.71 -73.55
CA GLU A 1146 -13.84 7.17 -73.24
C GLU A 1146 -14.42 7.72 -71.90
N GLY A 1147 -13.71 8.74 -71.35
CA GLY A 1147 -14.12 9.54 -70.17
C GLY A 1147 -12.96 10.31 -69.47
N PHE A 1148 -12.80 11.61 -69.75
CA PHE A 1148 -11.87 12.56 -69.09
C PHE A 1148 -12.59 13.38 -67.97
N PRO A 1149 -11.95 14.32 -67.22
CA PRO A 1149 -10.84 14.16 -66.27
C PRO A 1149 -11.16 14.87 -64.92
N ALA A 1150 -10.16 15.13 -64.07
CA ALA A 1150 -10.29 15.97 -62.85
C ALA A 1150 -9.22 17.10 -62.80
N PRO A 1151 -9.54 18.28 -62.22
CA PRO A 1151 -8.56 19.32 -61.87
C PRO A 1151 -8.22 19.35 -60.37
N THR A 1152 -7.12 20.04 -60.02
CA THR A 1152 -6.55 20.18 -58.67
C THR A 1152 -6.87 21.54 -58.02
N PRO A 1153 -6.50 21.71 -56.73
CA PRO A 1153 -6.01 23.00 -56.23
C PRO A 1153 -4.57 22.92 -55.68
N ARG A 1154 -3.95 24.09 -55.50
CA ARG A 1154 -2.58 24.29 -54.97
C ARG A 1154 -2.59 25.08 -53.65
N GLU A 1155 -1.45 25.11 -52.97
CA GLU A 1155 -1.25 25.72 -51.65
C GLU A 1155 -1.09 27.26 -51.67
N GLY A 1156 -1.21 27.89 -50.49
CA GLY A 1156 -0.78 29.27 -50.25
C GLY A 1156 -1.15 29.81 -48.85
N ALA A 1157 -0.15 30.16 -48.04
CA ALA A 1157 -0.29 30.89 -46.77
C ALA A 1157 0.39 32.27 -46.87
N PRO A 1158 0.04 33.28 -46.05
CA PRO A 1158 0.81 33.53 -44.82
C PRO A 1158 0.03 34.21 -43.66
N THR A 1159 0.75 34.69 -42.63
CA THR A 1159 0.28 35.42 -41.41
C THR A 1159 1.30 36.55 -41.08
N PRO A 1160 1.17 37.37 -39.99
CA PRO A 1160 0.03 38.11 -39.43
C PRO A 1160 0.34 39.62 -39.12
N VAL A 1161 -0.66 40.50 -38.87
CA VAL A 1161 -0.45 41.89 -38.37
C VAL A 1161 -1.55 42.36 -37.36
N ARG A 1162 -1.15 43.24 -36.42
CA ARG A 1162 -1.96 43.95 -35.37
C ARG A 1162 -3.09 44.87 -35.89
N ARG A 1163 -3.99 45.26 -34.98
CA ARG A 1163 -4.53 46.64 -34.88
C ARG A 1163 -4.89 47.05 -33.44
N GLU A 1164 -4.84 48.35 -33.17
CA GLU A 1164 -5.21 49.04 -31.90
C GLU A 1164 -6.18 50.20 -32.24
N GLY A 1165 -6.89 50.76 -31.25
CA GLY A 1165 -7.63 52.04 -31.38
C GLY A 1165 -8.95 52.13 -30.61
N ALA A 1166 -9.06 53.11 -29.69
CA ALA A 1166 -10.28 53.46 -28.94
C ALA A 1166 -10.77 54.88 -29.30
N PRO A 1167 -11.88 55.37 -28.71
CA PRO A 1167 -11.71 56.31 -27.57
C PRO A 1167 -12.78 56.18 -26.45
N ALA A 1168 -12.66 57.05 -25.42
CA ALA A 1168 -13.51 57.18 -24.21
C ALA A 1168 -13.98 58.68 -24.07
N PRO A 1169 -14.23 59.36 -22.91
CA PRO A 1169 -14.19 58.98 -21.46
C PRO A 1169 -15.28 59.63 -20.53
N VAL A 1170 -15.00 59.68 -19.19
CA VAL A 1170 -15.51 60.56 -18.08
C VAL A 1170 -16.89 60.26 -17.36
N PRO A 1171 -17.15 60.68 -16.08
CA PRO A 1171 -16.92 59.80 -14.90
C PRO A 1171 -17.97 59.85 -13.72
N SER A 1172 -17.58 59.31 -12.55
CA SER A 1172 -18.08 59.52 -11.15
C SER A 1172 -19.34 58.73 -10.69
N GLY A 1173 -19.53 58.39 -9.40
CA GLY A 1173 -18.61 58.43 -8.25
C GLY A 1173 -19.21 58.03 -6.88
N ALA A 1174 -18.30 57.79 -5.92
CA ALA A 1174 -18.38 58.02 -4.46
C ALA A 1174 -18.94 56.95 -3.47
N TRP A 1175 -18.72 57.20 -2.15
CA TRP A 1175 -18.74 56.23 -1.02
C TRP A 1175 -19.86 56.49 0.04
N ALA A 1176 -19.92 55.59 1.04
CA ALA A 1176 -20.70 55.53 2.30
C ALA A 1176 -20.65 56.80 3.21
N PRO A 1177 -21.28 56.89 4.43
CA PRO A 1177 -21.93 55.88 5.30
C PRO A 1177 -23.31 56.30 5.88
N GLY A 1178 -23.75 55.77 7.05
CA GLY A 1178 -25.09 56.02 7.63
C GLY A 1178 -25.18 56.17 9.16
N ARG A 1179 -26.40 56.50 9.65
CA ARG A 1179 -26.97 56.65 11.03
C ARG A 1179 -28.50 56.85 10.87
N ALA A 1180 -29.40 56.91 11.87
CA ALA A 1180 -29.58 56.23 13.17
C ALA A 1180 -30.94 56.67 13.79
N ALA A 1181 -31.45 55.93 14.79
CA ALA A 1181 -32.42 56.32 15.85
C ALA A 1181 -33.96 56.37 15.61
N GLU A 1182 -34.67 56.13 16.73
CA GLU A 1182 -36.06 56.47 17.13
C GLU A 1182 -37.32 55.81 16.47
N GLY A 1183 -38.35 55.54 17.30
CA GLY A 1183 -39.74 55.28 16.86
C GLY A 1183 -40.47 54.03 17.42
N GLY A 1184 -41.07 54.12 18.62
CA GLY A 1184 -42.26 53.33 19.00
C GLY A 1184 -43.49 54.27 19.14
N PRO A 1185 -44.64 53.88 19.76
CA PRO A 1185 -44.98 52.58 20.37
C PRO A 1185 -46.49 52.13 20.25
N ARG A 1186 -46.84 50.97 20.88
CA ARG A 1186 -48.14 50.60 21.52
C ARG A 1186 -49.50 50.69 20.77
N ARG A 1187 -50.25 49.57 20.78
CA ARG A 1187 -51.54 49.43 21.51
C ARG A 1187 -51.92 47.95 21.77
N ALA A 1188 -52.92 47.73 22.64
CA ALA A 1188 -52.87 46.64 23.61
C ALA A 1188 -54.18 46.40 24.44
N THR A 1189 -55.04 45.42 24.08
CA THR A 1189 -56.17 44.89 24.89
C THR A 1189 -56.45 43.42 24.51
N VAL A 1190 -56.49 42.36 25.36
CA VAL A 1190 -57.10 42.09 26.71
C VAL A 1190 -58.58 41.68 26.61
N PRO A 1191 -59.14 40.65 27.34
CA PRO A 1191 -58.61 39.80 28.45
C PRO A 1191 -58.71 38.25 28.24
N GLY A 1192 -58.35 37.45 29.27
CA GLY A 1192 -58.60 35.99 29.40
C GLY A 1192 -59.92 35.63 30.11
N PRO A 1193 -60.10 34.40 30.68
CA PRO A 1193 -59.47 34.08 31.99
C PRO A 1193 -59.18 32.58 32.36
N ARG A 1194 -58.26 32.39 33.34
CA ARG A 1194 -58.16 31.40 34.46
C ARG A 1194 -58.37 29.87 34.21
N GLY A 1195 -57.74 28.96 34.97
CA GLY A 1195 -57.06 29.14 36.28
C GLY A 1195 -56.07 28.04 36.72
N TRP A 1196 -55.80 28.02 38.03
CA TRP A 1196 -54.70 27.40 38.81
C TRP A 1196 -55.14 26.08 39.53
N PRO A 1197 -54.31 25.34 40.34
CA PRO A 1197 -53.06 25.72 41.03
C PRO A 1197 -51.89 24.68 40.95
N ALA A 1198 -50.88 24.82 41.83
CA ALA A 1198 -49.64 24.02 41.94
C ALA A 1198 -49.33 23.61 43.40
N ASP A 1199 -48.38 22.67 43.59
CA ASP A 1199 -47.43 22.40 44.73
C ASP A 1199 -47.90 22.45 46.22
N PRO A 1200 -47.29 21.74 47.22
CA PRO A 1200 -45.82 21.81 47.50
C PRO A 1200 -45.16 20.60 48.29
N GLN A 1201 -43.92 20.84 48.78
CA GLN A 1201 -43.23 20.20 49.94
C GLN A 1201 -42.58 18.78 49.77
N ALA A 1202 -41.47 18.40 50.43
CA ALA A 1202 -40.49 19.12 51.28
C ALA A 1202 -39.11 18.39 51.48
N TRP A 1203 -38.07 19.21 51.70
CA TRP A 1203 -36.90 19.14 52.62
C TRP A 1203 -36.05 17.87 52.95
N SER A 1204 -34.75 18.17 53.17
CA SER A 1204 -33.78 17.65 54.18
C SER A 1204 -33.27 16.18 54.21
N ALA A 1205 -32.01 16.02 53.76
CA ALA A 1205 -30.83 15.54 54.50
C ALA A 1205 -30.89 14.47 55.63
N GLY A 1206 -29.91 13.56 55.64
CA GLY A 1206 -29.33 12.96 56.86
C GLY A 1206 -29.39 11.41 56.98
N PRO A 1207 -28.31 10.72 57.41
CA PRO A 1207 -28.30 9.26 57.61
C PRO A 1207 -28.11 8.80 59.08
N GLN A 1208 -28.62 7.61 59.46
CA GLN A 1208 -27.93 6.65 60.37
C GLN A 1208 -28.63 5.26 60.50
N GLU A 1209 -27.94 4.33 61.17
CA GLU A 1209 -27.86 2.88 60.98
C GLU A 1209 -28.87 1.92 61.73
N ARG A 1210 -29.11 0.72 61.12
CA ARG A 1210 -29.24 -0.65 61.74
C ARG A 1210 -30.40 -0.92 62.76
N PRO A 1211 -30.69 -2.16 63.27
CA PRO A 1211 -30.02 -3.49 63.15
C PRO A 1211 -30.90 -4.65 62.54
N ALA A 1212 -30.96 -5.88 63.11
CA ALA A 1212 -31.17 -7.15 62.35
C ALA A 1212 -31.90 -8.34 63.07
N ALA A 1213 -32.12 -9.45 62.32
CA ALA A 1213 -32.42 -10.87 62.72
C ALA A 1213 -33.90 -11.30 63.00
N PRO A 1214 -34.29 -12.62 63.08
CA PRO A 1214 -33.97 -13.82 62.23
C PRO A 1214 -35.13 -14.87 62.02
N GLN A 1215 -34.81 -16.08 61.47
CA GLN A 1215 -35.54 -17.41 61.49
C GLN A 1215 -36.83 -17.59 60.62
N GLU A 1216 -37.30 -18.77 60.12
CA GLU A 1216 -36.87 -20.21 59.96
C GLU A 1216 -37.79 -20.91 58.88
N PRO A 1217 -37.79 -22.24 58.51
CA PRO A 1217 -36.92 -23.41 58.80
C PRO A 1217 -36.49 -24.27 57.54
N LEU A 1218 -36.06 -25.54 57.76
CA LEU A 1218 -35.39 -26.54 56.86
C LEU A 1218 -36.34 -27.69 56.38
N PRO A 1219 -35.95 -28.90 55.83
CA PRO A 1219 -34.64 -29.48 55.42
C PRO A 1219 -34.56 -30.32 54.09
N GLY A 1220 -33.37 -30.77 53.69
CA GLY A 1220 -33.12 -31.85 52.69
C GLY A 1220 -31.66 -32.35 52.66
N ARG A 1221 -31.37 -33.65 52.39
CA ARG A 1221 -30.02 -34.28 52.53
C ARG A 1221 -29.62 -35.22 51.37
N ARG A 1222 -28.33 -35.20 50.94
CA ARG A 1222 -27.32 -36.29 51.11
C ARG A 1222 -25.98 -36.03 50.35
N ARG A 1223 -24.94 -36.78 50.73
CA ARG A 1223 -23.53 -36.87 50.23
C ARG A 1223 -23.35 -38.16 49.36
N PRO A 1224 -22.18 -38.52 48.74
CA PRO A 1224 -20.78 -38.10 49.01
C PRO A 1224 -19.82 -37.87 47.80
N GLN A 1225 -18.57 -37.54 48.12
CA GLN A 1225 -17.36 -37.53 47.26
C GLN A 1225 -16.60 -38.89 47.40
N PRO A 1226 -15.61 -39.25 46.55
CA PRO A 1226 -14.22 -38.75 46.65
C PRO A 1226 -13.58 -38.57 45.22
N ARG A 1227 -12.26 -38.50 44.94
CA ARG A 1227 -11.00 -38.60 45.73
C ARG A 1227 -9.87 -37.73 45.12
N THR A 1228 -8.74 -37.67 45.83
CA THR A 1228 -7.47 -36.92 45.66
C THR A 1228 -6.47 -37.42 44.60
N ARG A 1229 -5.63 -36.51 44.06
CA ARG A 1229 -4.20 -36.38 44.44
C ARG A 1229 -3.58 -35.05 43.95
N ALA A 1230 -2.52 -34.60 44.63
CA ALA A 1230 -1.71 -33.42 44.33
C ALA A 1230 -0.31 -33.57 44.96
N GLN A 1231 0.73 -32.93 44.40
CA GLN A 1231 2.08 -32.65 44.93
C GLN A 1231 2.79 -31.69 43.96
N GLU A 1232 3.76 -30.83 44.31
CA GLU A 1232 4.04 -30.10 45.57
C GLU A 1232 5.12 -29.02 45.25
N TRP A 1233 5.24 -27.95 46.05
CA TRP A 1233 6.18 -26.82 45.82
C TRP A 1233 6.84 -26.40 47.16
N PRO A 1234 8.18 -26.32 47.26
CA PRO A 1234 8.87 -25.99 48.53
C PRO A 1234 9.01 -24.47 48.81
N PRO A 1235 9.09 -24.04 50.09
CA PRO A 1235 9.15 -22.63 50.52
C PRO A 1235 10.59 -22.13 50.89
N PRO A 1236 10.79 -20.82 51.22
CA PRO A 1236 12.12 -20.18 51.30
C PRO A 1236 12.73 -19.96 52.73
N GLN A 1237 13.92 -19.32 52.76
CA GLN A 1237 14.77 -18.87 53.91
C GLN A 1237 15.72 -19.97 54.48
N ARG A 1238 17.06 -19.79 54.65
CA ARG A 1238 17.85 -18.68 55.25
C ARG A 1238 19.34 -18.70 54.81
N ARG A 1239 20.07 -17.62 55.15
CA ARG A 1239 21.55 -17.45 55.16
C ARG A 1239 22.26 -18.35 56.21
N PRO A 1240 23.61 -18.51 56.26
CA PRO A 1240 24.68 -17.66 55.70
C PRO A 1240 24.58 -17.35 54.20
#